data_AF-A0A5C6B201-F1
#
_entry.id   AF-A0A5C6B201-F1
#
_cell.length_a   1.000
_cell.length_b   1.000
_cell.length_c   1.000
_cell.angle_alpha   90.00
_cell.angle_beta   90.00
_cell.angle_gamma   90.00
#
_symmetry.space_group_name_H-M   'P 1'
#
loop_
_entity.id
_entity.type
_entity.pdbx_description
1 polymer ?
#
loop_
_entity_poly.entity_id
_entity_poly.type
_entity_poly.pdbx_seq_one_letter_code
_entity_poly.pdbx_strand_id
1 'polypeptide(L)'
;MSRLRRFWTLRDAQMDDLFENHPLAFDFSHRLRNRERCVVQIIASDFPRCAPVGTSHKTGSFVSHTPAHHPLRKTVPESLALAAADDPSTSGQVQAESGDLERERGGVWASPYLLTILVALGFLPLLYWHVLQLAQKSHYHFLAVLPIAAVALARGIAAPKQRKTTRGSGQEAEPISVLATDFSSPLVPLGCLVAALLGLVVAMYVWSPWLAAVAAYFAVLPCLWFFRGWYSVRRWAPLWVLFAVVIPPPFGMDEDLILWLRGHATNMTSAVLDQFNVLHRSYANVIELPERKLFIADACSGIHSLYVLLGAALFLGLLNGRNWIHIGVLLLTTFGIVLVENVARLTSVALGFQYRMDLSEGPNHAYLGFILFGLSLGLVLSADQFWRFILGANPKLPFLPRSTKASSSASENDESNHRIPRAWRIVLLNIGLCFPLLAVAQVFAMPGAPPTVAHLFDDSLSLPDFGPDAAPEQFGGFRRFDYERIRRVPGDPFGQESQQWVYSHPDGTQAMISIDFPYEGVHDACECYTQVGWDIYEQSIQTAEQLSGIGGLSIVPDGPMGLARMRQTLDGEGLLLSSCSDMEGNVAVVLKELLQRNAGERLAARFGGGTDRDTIASAGQGTAPPFVQFQLLAKSANGFSEQQLAELTNLYLTVRAHLKSEVLRSVLEAKQ
;
A
#
# COMPACT_ATOMS: atom_id res chain seq x y z
N MET A 1 13.44 4.48 37.63
CA MET A 1 13.99 3.11 37.44
C MET A 1 13.62 2.13 38.57
N SER A 2 13.39 2.54 39.81
CA SER A 2 12.95 1.64 40.90
C SER A 2 11.48 1.16 40.79
N ARG A 3 10.61 1.91 40.09
CA ARG A 3 9.21 1.50 39.83
C ARG A 3 9.06 0.47 38.70
N LEU A 4 10.02 0.38 37.77
CA LEU A 4 10.01 -0.62 36.68
C LEU A 4 10.49 -2.00 37.14
N ARG A 5 11.34 -2.11 38.17
CA ARG A 5 11.74 -3.41 38.74
C ARG A 5 10.62 -4.10 39.53
N ARG A 6 9.75 -3.34 40.22
CA ARG A 6 8.60 -3.93 40.95
C ARG A 6 7.54 -4.52 40.02
N PHE A 7 7.41 -4.02 38.78
CA PHE A 7 6.45 -4.52 37.82
C PHE A 7 6.82 -5.90 37.24
N TRP A 8 8.12 -6.20 37.14
CA TRP A 8 8.61 -7.50 36.65
C TRP A 8 8.56 -8.59 37.74
N THR A 9 8.90 -8.27 38.98
CA THR A 9 8.84 -9.25 40.09
C THR A 9 7.42 -9.68 40.47
N LEU A 10 6.40 -8.86 40.21
CA LEU A 10 4.99 -9.23 40.45
C LEU A 10 4.42 -10.13 39.36
N ARG A 11 4.96 -10.07 38.13
CA ARG A 11 4.52 -10.89 37.00
C ARG A 11 5.05 -12.32 37.09
N ASP A 12 6.26 -12.49 37.62
CA ASP A 12 6.87 -13.81 37.80
C ASP A 12 6.16 -14.61 38.91
N ALA A 13 5.76 -13.96 40.01
CA ALA A 13 5.02 -14.61 41.09
C ALA A 13 3.59 -15.05 40.68
N GLN A 14 2.93 -14.29 39.78
CA GLN A 14 1.63 -14.70 39.22
C GLN A 14 1.74 -15.79 38.14
N MET A 15 2.90 -15.98 37.53
CA MET A 15 3.15 -17.04 36.56
C MET A 15 3.43 -18.37 37.25
N ASP A 16 4.14 -18.40 38.38
CA ASP A 16 4.42 -19.64 39.11
C ASP A 16 3.14 -20.28 39.70
N ASP A 17 2.17 -19.49 40.17
CA ASP A 17 0.86 -19.98 40.67
C ASP A 17 -0.03 -20.61 39.57
N LEU A 18 0.20 -20.26 38.29
CA LEU A 18 -0.55 -20.79 37.15
C LEU A 18 -0.07 -22.18 36.69
N PHE A 19 1.13 -22.61 37.11
CA PHE A 19 1.74 -23.87 36.67
C PHE A 19 1.69 -25.01 37.69
N GLU A 20 1.18 -24.79 38.91
CA GLU A 20 1.05 -25.86 39.92
C GLU A 20 -0.16 -26.80 39.72
N ASN A 21 -1.11 -26.49 38.83
CA ASN A 21 -2.41 -27.18 38.78
C ASN A 21 -2.71 -28.05 37.53
N HIS A 22 -1.74 -28.37 36.66
CA HIS A 22 -2.00 -29.23 35.49
C HIS A 22 -0.90 -30.29 35.25
N PRO A 23 -1.17 -31.59 35.51
CA PRO A 23 -0.19 -32.66 35.36
C PRO A 23 -0.14 -33.19 33.91
N LEU A 24 0.35 -32.39 32.97
CA LEU A 24 0.75 -32.86 31.62
C LEU A 24 1.98 -32.10 31.04
N ALA A 25 2.60 -31.19 31.79
CA ALA A 25 3.73 -30.37 31.32
C ALA A 25 5.14 -30.93 31.65
N PHE A 26 5.25 -32.17 32.13
CA PHE A 26 6.51 -32.67 32.71
C PHE A 26 7.53 -33.24 31.69
N ASP A 27 7.14 -33.55 30.45
CA ASP A 27 8.04 -34.20 29.48
C ASP A 27 8.66 -33.24 28.42
N PHE A 28 8.21 -31.98 28.36
CA PHE A 28 8.69 -31.01 27.36
C PHE A 28 9.81 -30.09 27.88
N SER A 29 9.85 -29.80 29.19
CA SER A 29 10.83 -28.87 29.78
C SER A 29 12.22 -29.50 29.99
N HIS A 30 12.30 -30.83 30.17
CA HIS A 30 13.56 -31.53 30.38
C HIS A 30 14.38 -31.69 29.07
N ARG A 31 13.73 -31.71 27.90
CA ARG A 31 14.42 -31.80 26.58
C ARG A 31 14.96 -30.45 26.09
N LEU A 32 14.36 -29.33 26.49
CA LEU A 32 14.84 -27.98 26.14
C LEU A 32 16.03 -27.54 26.99
N ARG A 33 16.03 -27.89 28.29
CA ARG A 33 17.10 -27.49 29.23
C ARG A 33 18.46 -28.15 28.96
N ASN A 34 18.48 -29.31 28.27
CA ASN A 34 19.71 -30.01 27.87
C ASN A 34 20.28 -29.59 26.51
N ARG A 35 19.53 -28.87 25.66
CA ARG A 35 20.06 -28.33 24.39
C ARG A 35 20.81 -27.01 24.55
N GLU A 36 20.51 -26.23 25.59
CA GLU A 36 21.20 -24.95 25.84
C GLU A 36 22.59 -25.11 26.48
N ARG A 37 22.91 -26.28 27.06
CA ARG A 37 24.26 -26.57 27.58
C ARG A 37 25.25 -27.06 26.52
N CYS A 38 24.79 -27.63 25.40
CA CYS A 38 25.67 -28.05 24.30
C CYS A 38 26.15 -26.90 23.39
N VAL A 39 25.51 -25.72 23.44
CA VAL A 39 25.87 -24.57 22.58
C VAL A 39 26.95 -23.68 23.21
N VAL A 40 27.24 -23.82 24.50
CA VAL A 40 28.27 -23.03 25.21
C VAL A 40 29.64 -23.73 25.24
N GLN A 41 29.73 -25.00 24.81
CA GLN A 41 30.99 -25.78 24.86
C GLN A 41 31.68 -25.99 23.50
N ILE A 42 31.16 -25.42 22.40
CA ILE A 42 31.71 -25.57 21.02
C ILE A 42 32.27 -24.23 20.48
N ILE A 43 32.60 -23.26 21.34
CA ILE A 43 33.33 -22.01 20.96
C ILE A 43 34.68 -21.89 21.69
N ALA A 44 35.27 -23.01 22.14
CA ALA A 44 36.55 -23.00 22.87
C ALA A 44 37.63 -23.96 22.34
N SER A 45 37.48 -24.53 21.14
CA SER A 45 38.52 -25.36 20.52
C SER A 45 38.51 -25.19 19.00
N ASP A 46 39.42 -24.36 18.49
CA ASP A 46 40.17 -24.57 17.24
C ASP A 46 40.83 -23.26 16.78
N PHE A 47 41.94 -22.92 17.44
CA PHE A 47 43.00 -22.09 16.85
C PHE A 47 44.25 -22.97 16.76
N PRO A 48 44.82 -23.20 15.56
CA PRO A 48 46.07 -23.94 15.43
C PRO A 48 47.24 -23.12 15.97
N ARG A 49 48.01 -23.80 16.83
CA ARG A 49 49.25 -23.36 17.46
C ARG A 49 50.35 -23.18 16.41
N CYS A 50 50.96 -21.99 16.35
CA CYS A 50 52.36 -21.85 15.92
C CYS A 50 53.24 -21.80 17.16
N ALA A 51 54.17 -22.75 17.24
CA ALA A 51 55.09 -22.97 18.35
C ALA A 51 56.17 -21.88 18.47
N PRO A 52 56.72 -21.66 19.67
CA PRO A 52 58.10 -21.22 19.83
C PRO A 52 58.92 -22.31 20.55
N VAL A 53 59.99 -22.78 19.92
CA VAL A 53 61.08 -23.50 20.58
C VAL A 53 62.40 -22.94 20.06
N GLY A 54 63.29 -22.54 20.97
CA GLY A 54 64.66 -22.16 20.63
C GLY A 54 65.31 -21.18 21.59
N THR A 55 65.73 -21.68 22.76
CA THR A 55 66.61 -21.01 23.73
C THR A 55 68.02 -20.72 23.19
N SER A 56 68.61 -19.56 23.53
CA SER A 56 70.07 -19.37 23.60
C SER A 56 70.49 -18.11 24.38
N HIS A 57 71.23 -18.33 25.48
CA HIS A 57 72.32 -17.53 26.11
C HIS A 57 72.11 -16.05 26.51
N LYS A 58 72.18 -15.69 27.82
CA LYS A 58 73.37 -15.22 28.62
C LYS A 58 74.11 -14.06 27.91
N THR A 59 74.23 -12.82 28.37
CA THR A 59 74.82 -12.20 29.60
C THR A 59 74.62 -10.65 29.46
N GLY A 60 74.35 -9.81 30.46
CA GLY A 60 75.32 -9.23 31.41
C GLY A 60 75.66 -7.74 31.15
N SER A 61 75.63 -6.92 32.22
CA SER A 61 76.09 -5.51 32.41
C SER A 61 75.17 -4.37 31.91
N PHE A 62 74.59 -3.50 32.76
CA PHE A 62 75.14 -2.40 33.59
C PHE A 62 75.93 -1.34 32.81
N VAL A 63 75.42 -0.09 32.79
CA VAL A 63 76.03 1.13 33.37
C VAL A 63 75.19 2.37 33.02
N SER A 64 74.94 3.18 34.05
CA SER A 64 74.34 4.52 34.10
C SER A 64 75.31 5.62 33.65
N HIS A 65 74.82 6.76 33.13
CA HIS A 65 75.24 8.12 33.54
C HIS A 65 74.40 9.24 32.87
N THR A 66 73.90 10.16 33.69
CA THR A 66 73.46 11.54 33.41
C THR A 66 74.59 12.51 33.83
N PRO A 67 74.46 13.87 33.80
CA PRO A 67 73.97 14.82 32.76
C PRO A 67 74.88 16.09 32.59
N ALA A 68 74.37 17.08 31.83
CA ALA A 68 74.57 18.55 31.93
C ALA A 68 75.72 19.25 31.15
N HIS A 69 75.38 20.34 30.42
CA HIS A 69 75.96 21.70 30.55
C HIS A 69 75.26 22.74 29.61
N HIS A 70 74.92 23.89 30.18
CA HIS A 70 74.52 25.20 29.58
C HIS A 70 75.80 26.12 29.53
N PRO A 71 75.82 27.45 29.21
CA PRO A 71 74.94 28.37 28.45
C PRO A 71 75.71 29.47 27.61
N LEU A 72 74.99 30.48 27.06
CA LEU A 72 75.29 31.96 26.97
C LEU A 72 75.47 32.71 25.61
N ARG A 73 74.59 33.74 25.47
CA ARG A 73 74.78 35.18 25.10
C ARG A 73 75.11 35.64 23.66
N LYS A 74 74.31 36.59 23.13
CA LYS A 74 74.59 38.07 23.16
C LYS A 74 73.41 38.92 22.63
N THR A 75 73.41 40.19 23.04
CA THR A 75 72.38 41.24 22.97
C THR A 75 72.89 42.52 22.27
N VAL A 76 72.07 43.14 21.39
CA VAL A 76 71.75 44.62 21.27
C VAL A 76 72.86 45.60 20.76
N PRO A 77 72.67 46.88 20.26
CA PRO A 77 71.52 47.77 19.85
C PRO A 77 71.64 48.62 18.52
N GLU A 78 70.54 49.35 18.19
CA GLU A 78 70.32 50.73 17.59
C GLU A 78 71.19 51.36 16.46
N SER A 79 70.52 51.97 15.44
CA SER A 79 70.40 53.45 15.22
C SER A 79 69.78 53.87 13.86
N LEU A 80 69.28 55.13 13.83
CA LEU A 80 68.54 55.95 12.85
C LEU A 80 68.84 55.84 11.33
N ALA A 81 67.80 56.04 10.49
CA ALA A 81 67.80 57.02 9.38
C ALA A 81 66.39 57.28 8.78
N LEU A 82 66.11 58.56 8.51
CA LEU A 82 64.98 59.12 7.73
C LEU A 82 65.02 58.67 6.26
N ALA A 83 63.88 58.37 5.65
CA ALA A 83 63.56 58.74 4.26
C ALA A 83 62.07 58.52 3.96
N ALA A 84 61.43 59.54 3.38
CA ALA A 84 60.07 59.50 2.85
C ALA A 84 60.00 58.68 1.56
N ALA A 85 58.98 57.84 1.43
CA ALA A 85 58.47 57.35 0.16
C ALA A 85 57.00 56.92 0.33
N ASP A 86 56.16 57.41 -0.56
CA ASP A 86 54.72 57.14 -0.67
C ASP A 86 54.38 55.64 -0.72
N ASP A 87 53.29 55.22 -0.06
CA ASP A 87 52.70 53.89 -0.28
C ASP A 87 51.15 53.96 -0.27
N PRO A 88 50.47 53.59 -1.37
CA PRO A 88 49.01 53.58 -1.46
C PRO A 88 48.48 52.17 -1.11
N SER A 89 48.15 51.91 0.16
CA SER A 89 47.63 50.58 0.55
C SER A 89 46.48 50.61 1.56
N THR A 90 45.56 51.58 1.46
CA THR A 90 44.39 51.69 2.35
C THR A 90 43.03 51.65 1.63
N SER A 91 42.98 51.17 0.38
CA SER A 91 41.72 50.93 -0.35
C SER A 91 41.29 49.45 -0.44
N GLY A 92 42.17 48.50 -0.07
CA GLY A 92 41.92 47.07 -0.26
C GLY A 92 41.13 46.37 0.86
N GLN A 93 41.17 46.88 2.10
CA GLN A 93 40.54 46.18 3.24
C GLN A 93 39.05 46.50 3.43
N VAL A 94 38.58 47.69 3.06
CA VAL A 94 37.15 48.08 3.20
C VAL A 94 36.27 47.42 2.12
N GLN A 95 36.83 47.05 0.96
CA GLN A 95 36.12 46.31 -0.10
C GLN A 95 35.99 44.81 0.19
N ALA A 96 36.88 44.22 0.99
CA ALA A 96 36.81 42.80 1.34
C ALA A 96 35.68 42.51 2.36
N GLU A 97 35.53 43.35 3.39
CA GLU A 97 34.47 43.18 4.42
C GLU A 97 33.07 43.55 3.90
N SER A 98 32.94 44.55 3.03
CA SER A 98 31.65 44.89 2.39
C SER A 98 31.21 43.83 1.37
N GLY A 99 32.16 43.22 0.64
CA GLY A 99 31.90 42.13 -0.29
C GLY A 99 31.47 40.82 0.38
N ASP A 100 31.94 40.55 1.60
CA ASP A 100 31.54 39.35 2.36
C ASP A 100 30.19 39.54 3.08
N LEU A 101 29.83 40.75 3.52
CA LEU A 101 28.50 41.06 4.09
C LEU A 101 27.36 41.09 3.04
N GLU A 102 27.62 41.54 1.81
CA GLU A 102 26.67 41.38 0.68
C GLU A 102 26.58 39.94 0.17
N ARG A 103 27.64 39.13 0.34
CA ARG A 103 27.68 37.70 0.00
C ARG A 103 26.74 36.87 0.86
N GLU A 104 26.61 37.20 2.14
CA GLU A 104 25.73 36.48 3.05
C GLU A 104 24.25 36.87 2.90
N ARG A 105 23.93 38.13 2.61
CA ARG A 105 22.53 38.58 2.44
C ARG A 105 21.87 38.10 1.14
N GLY A 106 22.64 37.88 0.07
CA GLY A 106 22.14 37.34 -1.20
C GLY A 106 21.97 35.81 -1.24
N GLY A 107 22.32 35.09 -0.18
CA GLY A 107 22.41 33.62 -0.16
C GLY A 107 21.14 32.88 0.27
N VAL A 108 20.23 33.53 0.99
CA VAL A 108 19.12 32.85 1.69
C VAL A 108 17.95 32.51 0.74
N TRP A 109 17.69 33.36 -0.26
CA TRP A 109 16.52 33.25 -1.16
C TRP A 109 16.71 32.29 -2.34
N ALA A 110 17.88 31.66 -2.46
CA ALA A 110 18.20 30.73 -3.54
C ALA A 110 18.83 29.44 -3.02
N SER A 111 18.36 28.97 -1.85
CA SER A 111 18.77 27.68 -1.32
C SER A 111 17.97 26.55 -1.98
N PRO A 112 18.60 25.39 -2.29
CA PRO A 112 17.89 24.21 -2.81
C PRO A 112 16.79 23.72 -1.84
N TYR A 113 16.92 24.05 -0.55
CA TYR A 113 15.89 23.84 0.46
C TYR A 113 14.63 24.65 0.17
N LEU A 114 14.74 25.95 -0.15
CA LEU A 114 13.59 26.79 -0.48
C LEU A 114 12.86 26.27 -1.73
N LEU A 115 13.60 25.92 -2.78
CA LEU A 115 12.99 25.34 -3.99
C LEU A 115 12.23 24.05 -3.68
N THR A 116 12.81 23.17 -2.86
CA THR A 116 12.17 21.92 -2.46
C THR A 116 10.89 22.17 -1.65
N ILE A 117 10.89 23.17 -0.76
CA ILE A 117 9.71 23.57 0.02
C ILE A 117 8.62 24.11 -0.91
N LEU A 118 8.98 25.00 -1.86
CA LEU A 118 8.02 25.57 -2.80
C LEU A 118 7.36 24.49 -3.67
N VAL A 119 8.15 23.55 -4.20
CA VAL A 119 7.65 22.41 -4.97
C VAL A 119 6.73 21.54 -4.10
N ALA A 120 7.14 21.19 -2.88
CA ALA A 120 6.34 20.38 -1.97
C ALA A 120 5.00 21.03 -1.61
N LEU A 121 4.99 22.36 -1.36
CA LEU A 121 3.76 23.11 -1.12
C LEU A 121 2.80 23.04 -2.30
N GLY A 122 3.32 23.07 -3.54
CA GLY A 122 2.51 22.94 -4.76
C GLY A 122 1.71 21.65 -4.85
N PHE A 123 2.34 20.54 -4.49
CA PHE A 123 1.71 19.22 -4.57
C PHE A 123 0.87 18.86 -3.34
N LEU A 124 1.03 19.57 -2.22
CA LEU A 124 0.42 19.22 -0.94
C LEU A 124 -1.10 18.99 -1.00
N PRO A 125 -1.92 19.84 -1.65
CA PRO A 125 -3.38 19.69 -1.62
C PRO A 125 -3.86 18.41 -2.34
N LEU A 126 -3.37 18.14 -3.55
CA LEU A 126 -3.73 16.91 -4.28
C LEU A 126 -3.06 15.66 -3.71
N LEU A 127 -1.84 15.75 -3.17
CA LEU A 127 -1.21 14.63 -2.46
C LEU A 127 -1.96 14.25 -1.19
N TYR A 128 -2.52 15.22 -0.47
CA TYR A 128 -3.37 14.96 0.69
C TYR A 128 -4.58 14.12 0.30
N TRP A 129 -5.28 14.50 -0.78
CA TRP A 129 -6.38 13.72 -1.33
C TRP A 129 -5.97 12.33 -1.79
N HIS A 130 -4.83 12.21 -2.47
CA HIS A 130 -4.28 10.92 -2.89
C HIS A 130 -4.04 9.98 -1.71
N VAL A 131 -3.44 10.48 -0.63
CA VAL A 131 -3.19 9.68 0.58
C VAL A 131 -4.49 9.28 1.26
N LEU A 132 -5.50 10.15 1.31
CA LEU A 132 -6.82 9.80 1.86
C LEU A 132 -7.52 8.72 1.03
N GLN A 133 -7.50 8.83 -0.30
CA GLN A 133 -8.07 7.82 -1.19
C GLN A 133 -7.36 6.46 -1.02
N LEU A 134 -6.04 6.46 -0.88
CA LEU A 134 -5.30 5.22 -0.59
C LEU A 134 -5.59 4.70 0.82
N ALA A 135 -5.80 5.55 1.81
CA ALA A 135 -6.14 5.13 3.16
C ALA A 135 -7.51 4.46 3.26
N GLN A 136 -8.44 4.78 2.35
CA GLN A 136 -9.72 4.07 2.21
C GLN A 136 -9.57 2.68 1.59
N LYS A 137 -8.54 2.46 0.77
CA LYS A 137 -8.25 1.16 0.18
C LYS A 137 -7.55 0.27 1.20
N SER A 138 -8.25 -0.78 1.60
CA SER A 138 -7.79 -1.74 2.61
C SER A 138 -6.37 -2.27 2.30
N HIS A 139 -6.08 -2.66 1.06
CA HIS A 139 -4.78 -3.19 0.63
C HIS A 139 -3.62 -2.17 0.66
N TYR A 140 -3.88 -0.87 0.85
CA TYR A 140 -2.87 0.19 1.00
C TYR A 140 -2.60 0.61 2.46
N HIS A 141 -3.17 -0.08 3.46
CA HIS A 141 -2.91 0.21 4.87
C HIS A 141 -1.41 0.11 5.27
N PHE A 142 -0.55 -0.53 4.46
CA PHE A 142 0.90 -0.53 4.65
C PHE A 142 1.53 0.88 4.62
N LEU A 143 0.81 1.88 4.08
CA LEU A 143 1.22 3.28 4.11
C LEU A 143 1.51 3.79 5.53
N ALA A 144 0.87 3.23 6.57
CA ALA A 144 1.17 3.56 7.96
C ALA A 144 2.61 3.17 8.37
N VAL A 145 3.17 2.11 7.76
CA VAL A 145 4.52 1.59 8.07
C VAL A 145 5.58 2.22 7.18
N LEU A 146 5.20 2.73 6.01
CA LEU A 146 6.12 3.30 5.02
C LEU A 146 7.00 4.44 5.57
N PRO A 147 6.49 5.42 6.35
CA PRO A 147 7.34 6.46 6.96
C PRO A 147 8.42 5.89 7.88
N ILE A 148 8.10 4.83 8.63
CA ILE A 148 9.06 4.14 9.52
C ILE A 148 10.17 3.50 8.70
N ALA A 149 9.79 2.79 7.62
CA ALA A 149 10.74 2.20 6.68
C ALA A 149 11.61 3.26 5.99
N ALA A 150 11.01 4.37 5.54
CA ALA A 150 11.71 5.49 4.92
C ALA A 150 12.77 6.10 5.86
N VAL A 151 12.41 6.34 7.13
CA VAL A 151 13.34 6.87 8.14
C VAL A 151 14.46 5.87 8.44
N ALA A 152 14.14 4.58 8.56
CA ALA A 152 15.15 3.54 8.79
C ALA A 152 16.15 3.46 7.62
N LEU A 153 15.66 3.50 6.39
CA LEU A 153 16.48 3.50 5.18
C LEU A 153 17.33 4.77 5.09
N ALA A 154 16.75 5.94 5.36
CA ALA A 154 17.46 7.22 5.40
C ALA A 154 18.61 7.21 6.42
N ARG A 155 18.38 6.64 7.62
CA ARG A 155 19.44 6.45 8.63
C ARG A 155 20.53 5.49 8.14
N GLY A 156 20.16 4.40 7.47
CA GLY A 156 21.11 3.47 6.85
C GLY A 156 21.98 4.12 5.76
N ILE A 157 21.39 5.03 4.98
CA ILE A 157 22.08 5.84 3.95
C ILE A 157 22.95 6.93 4.58
N ALA A 158 22.54 7.49 5.72
CA ALA A 158 23.27 8.54 6.43
C ALA A 158 24.44 8.00 7.28
N ALA A 159 24.39 6.74 7.72
CA ALA A 159 25.39 6.15 8.59
C ALA A 159 26.79 6.13 7.94
N PRO A 160 27.84 6.63 8.63
CA PRO A 160 29.20 6.58 8.11
C PRO A 160 29.68 5.13 8.01
N LYS A 161 29.91 4.63 6.79
CA LYS A 161 30.56 3.33 6.59
C LYS A 161 32.01 3.42 7.06
N GLN A 162 32.30 2.97 8.28
CA GLN A 162 33.67 2.77 8.75
C GLN A 162 34.40 1.82 7.80
N ARG A 163 35.30 2.38 7.00
CA ARG A 163 36.13 1.64 6.04
C ARG A 163 37.22 0.90 6.83
N LYS A 164 37.03 -0.38 7.13
CA LYS A 164 38.17 -1.27 7.43
C LYS A 164 39.00 -1.37 6.15
N THR A 165 40.13 -0.68 6.13
CA THR A 165 41.11 -0.71 5.04
C THR A 165 41.84 -2.05 5.06
N THR A 166 41.29 -3.06 4.40
CA THR A 166 42.08 -4.22 3.99
C THR A 166 42.81 -3.86 2.70
N ARG A 167 44.13 -3.67 2.82
CA ARG A 167 45.06 -3.38 1.73
C ARG A 167 45.36 -4.71 1.02
N GLY A 168 44.51 -5.08 0.06
CA GLY A 168 44.71 -6.24 -0.81
C GLY A 168 45.00 -5.76 -2.23
N SER A 169 46.22 -5.98 -2.69
CA SER A 169 46.63 -5.81 -4.09
C SER A 169 45.97 -6.89 -4.95
N GLY A 170 45.01 -6.50 -5.78
CA GLY A 170 44.44 -7.35 -6.82
C GLY A 170 44.06 -6.46 -7.99
N GLN A 171 44.57 -6.77 -9.17
CA GLN A 171 44.20 -6.14 -10.44
C GLN A 171 42.67 -6.15 -10.58
N GLU A 172 42.06 -4.97 -10.56
CA GLU A 172 40.62 -4.80 -10.81
C GLU A 172 40.43 -4.59 -12.31
N ALA A 173 39.65 -5.47 -12.93
CA ALA A 173 39.16 -5.31 -14.29
C ALA A 173 38.31 -4.02 -14.39
N GLU A 174 38.57 -3.22 -15.44
CA GLU A 174 37.80 -2.01 -15.70
C GLU A 174 36.33 -2.36 -16.01
N PRO A 175 35.36 -1.68 -15.39
CA PRO A 175 33.99 -1.77 -15.83
C PRO A 175 33.85 -0.97 -17.14
N ILE A 176 33.24 -1.62 -18.12
CA ILE A 176 32.78 -1.05 -19.38
C ILE A 176 31.98 0.24 -19.09
N SER A 177 32.59 1.39 -19.39
CA SER A 177 31.98 2.72 -19.36
C SER A 177 31.10 2.89 -20.59
N VAL A 178 29.97 2.18 -20.66
CA VAL A 178 28.96 2.42 -21.69
C VAL A 178 27.89 3.30 -21.06
N LEU A 179 27.79 4.54 -21.55
CA LEU A 179 26.78 5.56 -21.28
C LEU A 179 26.90 6.37 -19.97
N ALA A 180 28.11 6.78 -19.59
CA ALA A 180 28.27 7.99 -18.77
C ALA A 180 28.29 9.22 -19.70
N THR A 181 27.15 9.54 -20.33
CA THR A 181 26.96 10.87 -20.89
C THR A 181 27.01 11.86 -19.73
N ASP A 182 27.94 12.81 -19.77
CA ASP A 182 28.07 13.90 -18.81
C ASP A 182 26.81 14.78 -18.80
N PHE A 183 25.79 14.35 -18.06
CA PHE A 183 24.57 15.11 -17.72
C PHE A 183 24.86 16.13 -16.60
N SER A 184 25.96 16.87 -16.73
CA SER A 184 26.31 17.98 -15.83
C SER A 184 25.51 19.25 -16.16
N SER A 185 24.80 19.28 -17.29
CA SER A 185 23.99 20.43 -17.70
C SER A 185 22.72 20.57 -16.84
N PRO A 186 22.42 21.78 -16.33
CA PRO A 186 21.20 22.04 -15.55
C PRO A 186 19.91 21.98 -16.37
N LEU A 187 20.01 21.82 -17.70
CA LEU A 187 18.87 21.78 -18.62
C LEU A 187 17.94 20.60 -18.37
N VAL A 188 18.50 19.45 -18.01
CA VAL A 188 17.74 18.21 -17.81
C VAL A 188 16.92 18.25 -16.51
N PRO A 189 17.51 18.55 -15.34
CA PRO A 189 16.73 18.73 -14.12
C PRO A 189 15.76 19.92 -14.24
N LEU A 190 16.10 20.98 -14.98
CA LEU A 190 15.15 22.05 -15.30
C LEU A 190 13.96 21.51 -16.12
N GLY A 191 14.23 20.76 -17.19
CA GLY A 191 13.19 20.15 -18.02
C GLY A 191 12.29 19.21 -17.21
N CYS A 192 12.85 18.41 -16.31
CA CYS A 192 12.08 17.58 -15.38
C CYS A 192 11.22 18.41 -14.42
N LEU A 193 11.74 19.53 -13.91
CA LEU A 193 10.97 20.43 -13.04
C LEU A 193 9.81 21.11 -13.78
N VAL A 194 10.03 21.55 -15.02
CA VAL A 194 8.98 22.11 -15.89
C VAL A 194 7.95 21.04 -16.24
N ALA A 195 8.37 19.81 -16.56
CA ALA A 195 7.47 18.70 -16.80
C ALA A 195 6.63 18.35 -15.57
N ALA A 196 7.21 18.41 -14.36
CA ALA A 196 6.47 18.22 -13.11
C ALA A 196 5.44 19.33 -12.87
N LEU A 197 5.78 20.59 -13.19
CA LEU A 197 4.86 21.72 -13.11
C LEU A 197 3.69 21.55 -14.10
N LEU A 198 3.98 21.21 -15.36
CA LEU A 198 2.96 20.94 -16.37
C LEU A 198 2.09 19.75 -15.98
N GLY A 199 2.69 18.69 -15.45
CA GLY A 199 1.99 17.52 -14.91
C GLY A 199 1.04 17.90 -13.78
N LEU A 200 1.44 18.79 -12.86
CA LEU A 200 0.57 19.31 -11.81
C LEU A 200 -0.58 20.16 -12.37
N VAL A 201 -0.34 20.98 -13.40
CA VAL A 201 -1.39 21.75 -14.08
C VAL A 201 -2.42 20.82 -14.73
N VAL A 202 -1.97 19.78 -15.43
CA VAL A 202 -2.86 18.78 -16.03
C VAL A 202 -3.60 18.01 -14.92
N ALA A 203 -2.91 17.59 -13.86
CA ALA A 203 -3.53 16.92 -12.72
C ALA A 203 -4.63 17.79 -12.08
N MET A 204 -4.40 19.09 -11.92
CA MET A 204 -5.40 20.01 -11.41
C MET A 204 -6.57 20.18 -12.39
N TYR A 205 -6.29 20.38 -13.68
CA TYR A 205 -7.32 20.57 -14.72
C TYR A 205 -8.26 19.37 -14.83
N VAL A 206 -7.70 18.18 -14.73
CA VAL A 206 -8.41 16.90 -14.82
C VAL A 206 -8.87 16.39 -13.44
N TRP A 207 -8.55 17.15 -12.39
CA TRP A 207 -8.81 16.85 -10.98
C TRP A 207 -8.27 15.50 -10.49
N SER A 208 -7.13 15.01 -11.01
CA SER A 208 -6.58 13.68 -10.69
C SER A 208 -5.49 13.70 -9.61
N PRO A 209 -5.76 13.22 -8.37
CA PRO A 209 -4.76 13.09 -7.31
C PRO A 209 -3.65 12.10 -7.68
N TRP A 210 -3.99 11.04 -8.41
CA TRP A 210 -3.03 10.05 -8.90
C TRP A 210 -1.98 10.68 -9.84
N LEU A 211 -2.42 11.49 -10.80
CA LEU A 211 -1.51 12.16 -11.73
C LEU A 211 -0.60 13.17 -11.00
N ALA A 212 -1.13 13.85 -9.97
CA ALA A 212 -0.35 14.71 -9.10
C ALA A 212 0.71 13.91 -8.31
N ALA A 213 0.38 12.71 -7.83
CA ALA A 213 1.34 11.83 -7.15
C ALA A 213 2.47 11.37 -8.09
N VAL A 214 2.16 10.99 -9.34
CA VAL A 214 3.16 10.66 -10.37
C VAL A 214 4.06 11.86 -10.65
N ALA A 215 3.48 13.04 -10.86
CA ALA A 215 4.24 14.27 -11.10
C ALA A 215 5.14 14.63 -9.89
N ALA A 216 4.63 14.50 -8.67
CA ALA A 216 5.39 14.72 -7.44
C ALA A 216 6.56 13.74 -7.31
N TYR A 217 6.34 12.46 -7.61
CA TYR A 217 7.37 11.42 -7.56
C TYR A 217 8.55 11.73 -8.48
N PHE A 218 8.29 12.20 -9.69
CA PHE A 218 9.35 12.64 -10.61
C PHE A 218 9.94 14.01 -10.21
N ALA A 219 9.18 14.90 -9.57
CA ALA A 219 9.66 16.19 -9.07
C ALA A 219 10.75 16.06 -7.99
N VAL A 220 10.79 14.94 -7.27
CA VAL A 220 11.84 14.66 -6.27
C VAL A 220 13.24 14.59 -6.91
N LEU A 221 13.37 14.06 -8.13
CA LEU A 221 14.66 13.89 -8.81
C LEU A 221 15.40 15.21 -9.06
N PRO A 222 14.80 16.25 -9.68
CA PRO A 222 15.45 17.54 -9.85
C PRO A 222 15.71 18.22 -8.50
N CYS A 223 14.79 18.13 -7.52
CA CYS A 223 15.03 18.64 -6.17
C CYS A 223 16.27 18.02 -5.53
N LEU A 224 16.43 16.69 -5.59
CA LEU A 224 17.62 15.98 -5.10
C LEU A 224 18.88 16.42 -5.84
N TRP A 225 18.81 16.57 -7.17
CA TRP A 225 19.93 17.02 -8.00
C TRP A 225 20.40 18.42 -7.62
N PHE A 226 19.51 19.36 -7.28
CA PHE A 226 19.93 20.73 -6.92
C PHE A 226 20.72 20.83 -5.60
N PHE A 227 20.77 19.79 -4.77
CA PHE A 227 21.61 19.79 -3.56
C PHE A 227 23.09 19.53 -3.86
N ARG A 228 23.41 18.43 -4.54
CA ARG A 228 24.81 17.99 -4.81
C ARG A 228 24.92 17.27 -6.16
N GLY A 229 24.14 17.70 -7.14
CA GLY A 229 24.05 17.07 -8.46
C GLY A 229 23.66 15.59 -8.37
N TRP A 230 24.22 14.81 -9.28
CA TRP A 230 23.92 13.39 -9.42
C TRP A 230 24.41 12.52 -8.25
N TYR A 231 25.34 13.02 -7.44
CA TYR A 231 25.75 12.35 -6.20
C TYR A 231 24.57 12.24 -5.22
N SER A 232 23.79 13.31 -5.05
CA SER A 232 22.61 13.32 -4.19
C SER A 232 21.54 12.36 -4.72
N VAL A 233 21.27 12.40 -6.03
CA VAL A 233 20.31 11.51 -6.68
C VAL A 233 20.68 10.04 -6.47
N ARG A 234 21.94 9.64 -6.73
CA ARG A 234 22.39 8.25 -6.53
C ARG A 234 22.34 7.83 -5.07
N ARG A 235 22.71 8.73 -4.15
CA ARG A 235 22.71 8.46 -2.71
C ARG A 235 21.29 8.20 -2.18
N TRP A 236 20.31 8.95 -2.65
CA TRP A 236 18.92 8.88 -2.20
C TRP A 236 18.01 8.04 -3.11
N ALA A 237 18.53 7.49 -4.22
CA ALA A 237 17.80 6.62 -5.13
C ALA A 237 17.06 5.45 -4.46
N PRO A 238 17.61 4.76 -3.43
CA PRO A 238 16.87 3.71 -2.74
C PRO A 238 15.59 4.23 -2.08
N LEU A 239 15.64 5.42 -1.47
CA LEU A 239 14.48 6.02 -0.84
C LEU A 239 13.45 6.45 -1.88
N TRP A 240 13.91 7.03 -3.00
CA TRP A 240 13.06 7.37 -4.13
C TRP A 240 12.31 6.14 -4.66
N VAL A 241 13.00 5.02 -4.88
CA VAL A 241 12.37 3.76 -5.33
C VAL A 241 11.38 3.22 -4.30
N LEU A 242 11.67 3.30 -3.01
CA LEU A 242 10.73 2.85 -1.97
C LEU A 242 9.41 3.63 -2.02
N PHE A 243 9.45 4.94 -2.30
CA PHE A 243 8.25 5.76 -2.45
C PHE A 243 7.45 5.49 -3.73
N ALA A 244 7.99 4.73 -4.70
CA ALA A 244 7.23 4.31 -5.88
C ALA A 244 6.00 3.47 -5.50
N VAL A 245 6.06 2.76 -4.37
CA VAL A 245 4.95 1.91 -3.88
C VAL A 245 3.73 2.74 -3.43
N VAL A 246 3.88 4.05 -3.23
CA VAL A 246 2.76 4.98 -2.94
C VAL A 246 1.93 5.26 -4.20
N ILE A 247 2.47 5.02 -5.38
CA ILE A 247 1.76 5.23 -6.63
C ILE A 247 1.12 3.90 -7.02
N PRO A 248 -0.22 3.78 -6.94
CA PRO A 248 -0.88 2.58 -7.41
C PRO A 248 -0.65 2.44 -8.92
N PRO A 249 -0.56 1.21 -9.44
CA PRO A 249 -0.56 0.97 -10.87
C PRO A 249 -1.72 1.70 -11.57
N PRO A 250 -1.53 2.23 -12.79
CA PRO A 250 -2.59 2.92 -13.48
C PRO A 250 -3.76 1.98 -13.78
N PHE A 251 -4.94 2.55 -14.01
CA PHE A 251 -6.11 1.85 -14.54
C PHE A 251 -6.72 0.74 -13.66
N GLY A 252 -6.42 0.70 -12.36
CA GLY A 252 -6.96 -0.33 -11.47
C GLY A 252 -6.30 -1.70 -11.67
N MET A 253 -5.11 -1.75 -12.29
CA MET A 253 -4.39 -3.02 -12.50
C MET A 253 -4.08 -3.77 -11.20
N ASP A 254 -4.03 -3.06 -10.06
CA ASP A 254 -3.94 -3.68 -8.75
C ASP A 254 -5.19 -4.49 -8.39
N GLU A 255 -6.38 -3.98 -8.69
CA GLU A 255 -7.66 -4.68 -8.50
C GLU A 255 -7.77 -5.89 -9.44
N ASP A 256 -7.39 -5.74 -10.72
CA ASP A 256 -7.34 -6.85 -11.68
C ASP A 256 -6.38 -7.96 -11.23
N LEU A 257 -5.19 -7.58 -10.75
CA LEU A 257 -4.20 -8.52 -10.22
C LEU A 257 -4.74 -9.26 -8.99
N ILE A 258 -5.46 -8.56 -8.11
CA ILE A 258 -6.10 -9.16 -6.94
C ILE A 258 -7.15 -10.19 -7.37
N LEU A 259 -8.03 -9.84 -8.32
CA LEU A 259 -9.04 -10.77 -8.83
C LEU A 259 -8.41 -11.99 -9.49
N TRP A 260 -7.35 -11.79 -10.28
CA TRP A 260 -6.60 -12.88 -10.89
C TRP A 260 -5.96 -13.82 -9.85
N LEU A 261 -5.36 -13.24 -8.81
CA LEU A 261 -4.76 -13.98 -7.70
C LEU A 261 -5.79 -14.78 -6.92
N ARG A 262 -6.97 -14.20 -6.66
CA ARG A 262 -8.08 -14.88 -5.96
C ARG A 262 -8.51 -16.12 -6.73
N GLY A 263 -8.75 -16.01 -8.04
CA GLY A 263 -9.13 -17.16 -8.86
C GLY A 263 -8.10 -18.29 -8.85
N HIS A 264 -6.80 -17.96 -8.91
CA HIS A 264 -5.74 -18.97 -8.81
C HIS A 264 -5.68 -19.60 -7.42
N ALA A 265 -5.83 -18.80 -6.36
CA ALA A 265 -5.88 -19.30 -5.00
C ALA A 265 -7.09 -20.23 -4.77
N THR A 266 -8.26 -19.94 -5.35
CA THR A 266 -9.43 -20.82 -5.32
C THR A 266 -9.11 -22.18 -5.92
N ASN A 267 -8.57 -22.20 -7.13
CA ASN A 267 -8.29 -23.42 -7.88
C ASN A 267 -7.24 -24.28 -7.17
N MET A 268 -6.18 -23.64 -6.67
CA MET A 268 -5.15 -24.34 -5.89
C MET A 268 -5.68 -24.87 -4.57
N THR A 269 -6.51 -24.10 -3.86
CA THR A 269 -7.14 -24.55 -2.61
C THR A 269 -8.06 -25.74 -2.87
N SER A 270 -8.85 -25.71 -3.95
CA SER A 270 -9.72 -26.82 -4.32
C SER A 270 -8.91 -28.11 -4.54
N ALA A 271 -7.83 -28.03 -5.32
CA ALA A 271 -6.94 -29.16 -5.55
C ALA A 271 -6.30 -29.70 -4.25
N VAL A 272 -6.00 -28.82 -3.28
CA VAL A 272 -5.50 -29.23 -1.97
C VAL A 272 -6.60 -29.89 -1.14
N LEU A 273 -7.81 -29.32 -1.10
CA LEU A 273 -8.95 -29.86 -0.37
C LEU A 273 -9.39 -31.24 -0.89
N ASP A 274 -9.27 -31.48 -2.20
CA ASP A 274 -9.46 -32.81 -2.80
C ASP A 274 -8.48 -33.83 -2.23
N GLN A 275 -7.20 -33.46 -2.01
CA GLN A 275 -6.22 -34.35 -1.39
C GLN A 275 -6.56 -34.67 0.07
N PHE A 276 -7.24 -33.75 0.76
CA PHE A 276 -7.73 -33.96 2.12
C PHE A 276 -9.11 -34.65 2.18
N ASN A 277 -9.69 -35.04 1.03
CA ASN A 277 -11.03 -35.63 0.92
C ASN A 277 -12.13 -34.75 1.55
N VAL A 278 -11.97 -33.43 1.46
CA VAL A 278 -13.00 -32.47 1.90
C VAL A 278 -14.02 -32.32 0.78
N LEU A 279 -15.27 -32.70 1.02
CA LEU A 279 -16.35 -32.42 0.08
C LEU A 279 -16.54 -30.90 0.00
N HIS A 280 -16.26 -30.33 -1.16
CA HIS A 280 -16.40 -28.90 -1.41
C HIS A 280 -16.74 -28.66 -2.87
N ARG A 281 -17.27 -27.47 -3.16
CA ARG A 281 -17.53 -26.99 -4.51
C ARG A 281 -16.86 -25.64 -4.67
N SER A 282 -15.94 -25.52 -5.61
CA SER A 282 -15.27 -24.25 -5.91
C SER A 282 -15.81 -23.64 -7.20
N TYR A 283 -16.16 -22.36 -7.18
CA TYR A 283 -16.52 -21.60 -8.38
C TYR A 283 -16.13 -20.13 -8.20
N ALA A 284 -15.49 -19.56 -9.23
CA ALA A 284 -14.91 -18.21 -9.21
C ALA A 284 -14.11 -17.92 -7.93
N ASN A 285 -14.60 -17.04 -7.07
CA ASN A 285 -13.96 -16.66 -5.80
C ASN A 285 -14.70 -17.21 -4.55
N VAL A 286 -15.39 -18.34 -4.69
CA VAL A 286 -16.16 -18.96 -3.59
C VAL A 286 -15.82 -20.45 -3.46
N ILE A 287 -15.65 -20.89 -2.21
CA ILE A 287 -15.57 -22.31 -1.84
C ILE A 287 -16.79 -22.64 -0.98
N GLU A 288 -17.73 -23.38 -1.56
CA GLU A 288 -18.94 -23.84 -0.90
C GLU A 288 -18.66 -25.19 -0.21
N LEU A 289 -18.81 -25.22 1.11
CA LEU A 289 -18.82 -26.42 1.94
C LEU A 289 -20.27 -26.82 2.24
N PRO A 290 -20.56 -28.08 2.59
CA PRO A 290 -21.92 -28.53 2.91
C PRO A 290 -22.60 -27.72 4.02
N GLU A 291 -21.81 -27.18 4.96
CA GLU A 291 -22.28 -26.46 6.13
C GLU A 291 -22.26 -24.93 5.95
N ARG A 292 -21.42 -24.39 5.05
CA ARG A 292 -21.22 -22.94 4.89
C ARG A 292 -20.58 -22.57 3.55
N LYS A 293 -20.93 -21.40 3.01
CA LYS A 293 -20.24 -20.77 1.89
C LYS A 293 -19.07 -19.94 2.39
N LEU A 294 -17.86 -20.26 1.97
CA LEU A 294 -16.66 -19.46 2.25
C LEU A 294 -16.38 -18.55 1.07
N PHE A 295 -16.68 -17.27 1.24
CA PHE A 295 -16.23 -16.24 0.33
C PHE A 295 -14.73 -16.03 0.52
N ILE A 296 -13.99 -16.10 -0.59
CA ILE A 296 -12.54 -15.91 -0.54
C ILE A 296 -12.22 -14.46 -0.18
N ALA A 297 -13.09 -13.50 -0.49
CA ALA A 297 -12.93 -12.11 -0.06
C ALA A 297 -12.86 -11.99 1.48
N ASP A 298 -13.77 -12.65 2.21
CA ASP A 298 -13.83 -12.65 3.68
C ASP A 298 -12.67 -13.45 4.30
N ALA A 299 -12.34 -14.62 3.72
CA ALA A 299 -11.28 -15.49 4.25
C ALA A 299 -9.86 -15.08 3.82
N CYS A 300 -9.71 -14.25 2.78
CA CYS A 300 -8.43 -13.73 2.27
C CYS A 300 -8.20 -12.25 2.61
N SER A 301 -8.23 -11.93 3.90
CA SER A 301 -7.46 -10.81 4.45
C SER A 301 -5.96 -10.85 4.05
N GLY A 302 -5.47 -11.97 3.50
CA GLY A 302 -4.13 -12.17 2.94
C GLY A 302 -3.76 -11.33 1.70
N ILE A 303 -4.68 -10.66 1.00
CA ILE A 303 -4.27 -9.69 -0.04
C ILE A 303 -3.55 -8.48 0.57
N HIS A 304 -3.90 -8.10 1.81
CA HIS A 304 -3.11 -7.12 2.57
C HIS A 304 -1.68 -7.61 2.78
N SER A 305 -1.49 -8.90 3.04
CA SER A 305 -0.16 -9.48 3.26
C SER A 305 0.70 -9.42 2.00
N LEU A 306 0.12 -9.46 0.80
CA LEU A 306 0.84 -9.36 -0.47
C LEU A 306 1.65 -8.07 -0.55
N TYR A 307 0.97 -6.92 -0.47
CA TYR A 307 1.62 -5.61 -0.59
C TYR A 307 2.56 -5.34 0.57
N VAL A 308 2.21 -5.78 1.78
CA VAL A 308 3.08 -5.65 2.96
C VAL A 308 4.37 -6.47 2.78
N LEU A 309 4.28 -7.73 2.35
CA LEU A 309 5.44 -8.62 2.17
C LEU A 309 6.29 -8.21 0.95
N LEU A 310 5.68 -7.78 -0.15
CA LEU A 310 6.39 -7.21 -1.30
C LEU A 310 7.11 -5.92 -0.91
N GLY A 311 6.44 -5.03 -0.17
CA GLY A 311 7.04 -3.81 0.38
C GLY A 311 8.20 -4.11 1.34
N ALA A 312 8.04 -5.11 2.22
CA ALA A 312 9.08 -5.58 3.12
C ALA A 312 10.28 -6.16 2.36
N ALA A 313 10.05 -6.98 1.33
CA ALA A 313 11.09 -7.55 0.47
C ALA A 313 11.86 -6.46 -0.29
N LEU A 314 11.16 -5.47 -0.85
CA LEU A 314 11.78 -4.30 -1.47
C LEU A 314 12.62 -3.52 -0.46
N PHE A 315 12.06 -3.21 0.72
CA PHE A 315 12.75 -2.50 1.78
C PHE A 315 14.02 -3.25 2.23
N LEU A 316 13.95 -4.56 2.45
CA LEU A 316 15.09 -5.39 2.82
C LEU A 316 16.18 -5.38 1.74
N GLY A 317 15.78 -5.51 0.48
CA GLY A 317 16.69 -5.44 -0.66
C GLY A 317 17.43 -4.11 -0.75
N LEU A 318 16.71 -3.00 -0.57
CA LEU A 318 17.26 -1.65 -0.59
C LEU A 318 18.15 -1.36 0.64
N LEU A 319 17.71 -1.76 1.84
CA LEU A 319 18.45 -1.57 3.09
C LEU A 319 19.79 -2.31 3.08
N ASN A 320 19.80 -3.53 2.56
CA ASN A 320 21.01 -4.35 2.46
C ASN A 320 21.88 -4.01 1.25
N GLY A 321 21.43 -3.09 0.40
CA GLY A 321 22.15 -2.69 -0.80
C GLY A 321 22.29 -3.83 -1.83
N ARG A 322 21.26 -4.67 -1.98
CA ARG A 322 21.20 -5.79 -2.93
C ARG A 322 21.13 -5.29 -4.38
N ASN A 323 21.69 -6.04 -5.33
CA ASN A 323 21.57 -5.72 -6.75
C ASN A 323 20.10 -5.85 -7.22
N TRP A 324 19.72 -5.14 -8.30
CA TRP A 324 18.37 -5.17 -8.88
C TRP A 324 17.92 -6.55 -9.32
N ILE A 325 18.82 -7.40 -9.81
CA ILE A 325 18.50 -8.80 -10.13
C ILE A 325 18.07 -9.54 -8.87
N HIS A 326 18.81 -9.37 -7.77
CA HIS A 326 18.48 -9.97 -6.48
C HIS A 326 17.13 -9.46 -5.97
N ILE A 327 16.89 -8.15 -6.02
CA ILE A 327 15.61 -7.55 -5.63
C ILE A 327 14.47 -8.11 -6.48
N GLY A 328 14.67 -8.21 -7.80
CA GLY A 328 13.67 -8.75 -8.73
C GLY A 328 13.31 -10.21 -8.44
N VAL A 329 14.30 -11.09 -8.28
CA VAL A 329 14.04 -12.51 -7.95
C VAL A 329 13.47 -12.67 -6.54
N LEU A 330 13.86 -11.81 -5.59
CA LEU A 330 13.28 -11.80 -4.25
C LEU A 330 11.80 -11.42 -4.30
N LEU A 331 11.44 -10.35 -5.01
CA LEU A 331 10.04 -9.95 -5.20
C LEU A 331 9.21 -11.05 -5.86
N LEU A 332 9.74 -11.69 -6.91
CA LEU A 332 9.07 -12.81 -7.57
C LEU A 332 8.88 -14.00 -6.63
N THR A 333 9.88 -14.31 -5.80
CA THR A 333 9.78 -15.39 -4.79
C THR A 333 8.76 -15.03 -3.72
N THR A 334 8.76 -13.79 -3.24
CA THR A 334 7.77 -13.28 -2.28
C THR A 334 6.35 -13.39 -2.81
N PHE A 335 6.13 -13.06 -4.09
CA PHE A 335 4.83 -13.24 -4.74
C PHE A 335 4.36 -14.70 -4.67
N GLY A 336 5.24 -15.66 -4.97
CA GLY A 336 4.93 -17.09 -4.84
C GLY A 336 4.66 -17.54 -3.40
N ILE A 337 5.45 -17.04 -2.43
CA ILE A 337 5.25 -17.31 -1.00
C ILE A 337 3.85 -16.86 -0.56
N VAL A 338 3.42 -15.66 -0.97
CA VAL A 338 2.10 -15.12 -0.61
C VAL A 338 0.97 -15.94 -1.22
N LEU A 339 1.11 -16.40 -2.47
CA LEU A 339 0.11 -17.28 -3.08
C LEU A 339 -0.04 -18.58 -2.27
N VAL A 340 1.08 -19.19 -1.88
CA VAL A 340 1.08 -20.40 -1.02
C VAL A 340 0.49 -20.10 0.36
N GLU A 341 0.80 -18.96 0.97
CA GLU A 341 0.20 -18.53 2.24
C GLU A 341 -1.33 -18.43 2.12
N ASN A 342 -1.83 -17.80 1.06
CA ASN A 342 -3.26 -17.66 0.84
C ASN A 342 -3.96 -19.02 0.68
N VAL A 343 -3.37 -19.94 -0.08
CA VAL A 343 -3.87 -21.32 -0.23
C VAL A 343 -3.85 -22.06 1.11
N ALA A 344 -2.75 -21.95 1.87
CA ALA A 344 -2.63 -22.56 3.19
C ALA A 344 -3.67 -22.01 4.18
N ARG A 345 -3.94 -20.70 4.13
CA ARG A 345 -4.97 -20.05 4.94
C ARG A 345 -6.36 -20.58 4.60
N LEU A 346 -6.76 -20.53 3.34
CA LEU A 346 -8.08 -21.00 2.90
C LEU A 346 -8.29 -22.48 3.24
N THR A 347 -7.27 -23.31 3.00
CA THR A 347 -7.29 -24.73 3.37
C THR A 347 -7.46 -24.90 4.88
N SER A 348 -6.74 -24.13 5.70
CA SER A 348 -6.83 -24.20 7.16
C SER A 348 -8.21 -23.80 7.67
N VAL A 349 -8.84 -22.78 7.07
CA VAL A 349 -10.21 -22.37 7.39
C VAL A 349 -11.20 -23.49 7.05
N ALA A 350 -11.12 -24.06 5.84
CA ALA A 350 -12.01 -25.14 5.41
C ALA A 350 -11.87 -26.42 6.25
N LEU A 351 -10.63 -26.81 6.58
CA LEU A 351 -10.37 -27.94 7.49
C LEU A 351 -10.84 -27.64 8.92
N GLY A 352 -10.72 -26.39 9.36
CA GLY A 352 -11.24 -25.92 10.65
C GLY A 352 -12.70 -26.29 10.88
N PHE A 353 -13.54 -26.07 9.87
CA PHE A 353 -14.97 -26.41 9.92
C PHE A 353 -15.20 -27.90 10.13
N GLN A 354 -14.43 -28.79 9.48
CA GLN A 354 -14.55 -30.22 9.71
C GLN A 354 -14.29 -30.63 11.18
N TYR A 355 -13.42 -29.88 11.86
CA TYR A 355 -13.11 -30.08 13.28
C TYR A 355 -13.98 -29.23 14.22
N ARG A 356 -15.07 -28.62 13.72
CA ARG A 356 -15.96 -27.72 14.46
C ARG A 356 -15.26 -26.51 15.08
N MET A 357 -14.17 -26.05 14.46
CA MET A 357 -13.47 -24.82 14.83
C MET A 357 -13.73 -23.76 13.76
N ASP A 358 -14.47 -22.71 14.11
CA ASP A 358 -14.63 -21.57 13.22
C ASP A 358 -13.35 -20.72 13.21
N LEU A 359 -12.64 -20.78 12.08
CA LEU A 359 -11.43 -20.02 11.76
C LEU A 359 -11.70 -18.95 10.69
N SER A 360 -12.94 -18.83 10.23
CA SER A 360 -13.35 -17.87 9.20
C SER A 360 -13.51 -16.47 9.76
N GLU A 361 -13.92 -16.34 11.02
CA GLU A 361 -14.19 -15.07 11.67
C GLU A 361 -13.60 -14.96 13.09
N GLY A 362 -13.62 -13.75 13.64
CA GLY A 362 -13.26 -13.48 15.03
C GLY A 362 -11.76 -13.58 15.34
N PRO A 363 -11.39 -13.72 16.63
CA PRO A 363 -9.98 -13.68 17.05
C PRO A 363 -9.16 -14.86 16.51
N ASN A 364 -9.78 -16.03 16.30
CA ASN A 364 -9.11 -17.21 15.75
C ASN A 364 -8.61 -16.95 14.32
N HIS A 365 -9.42 -16.28 13.49
CA HIS A 365 -9.01 -15.85 12.16
C HIS A 365 -7.79 -14.92 12.22
N ALA A 366 -7.79 -13.95 13.14
CA ALA A 366 -6.68 -13.03 13.32
C ALA A 366 -5.40 -13.75 13.75
N TYR A 367 -5.47 -14.69 14.70
CA TYR A 367 -4.32 -15.49 15.12
C TYR A 367 -3.74 -16.34 13.98
N LEU A 368 -4.61 -17.03 13.22
CA LEU A 368 -4.19 -17.78 12.04
C LEU A 368 -3.46 -16.85 11.06
N GLY A 369 -4.02 -15.67 10.80
CA GLY A 369 -3.42 -14.65 9.95
C GLY A 369 -2.04 -14.19 10.42
N PHE A 370 -1.87 -13.91 11.72
CA PHE A 370 -0.57 -13.49 12.28
C PHE A 370 0.48 -14.60 12.23
N ILE A 371 0.09 -15.85 12.49
CA ILE A 371 1.00 -17.00 12.43
C ILE A 371 1.50 -17.21 11.00
N LEU A 372 0.59 -17.26 10.03
CA LEU A 372 0.93 -17.45 8.63
C LEU A 372 1.74 -16.28 8.09
N PHE A 373 1.39 -15.04 8.44
CA PHE A 373 2.17 -13.86 8.07
C PHE A 373 3.60 -13.91 8.64
N GLY A 374 3.76 -14.29 9.91
CA GLY A 374 5.07 -14.45 10.54
C GLY A 374 5.92 -15.52 9.87
N LEU A 375 5.29 -16.64 9.48
CA LEU A 375 5.93 -17.70 8.71
C LEU A 375 6.37 -17.20 7.32
N SER A 376 5.49 -16.53 6.59
CA SER A 376 5.77 -15.93 5.28
C SER A 376 6.93 -14.92 5.36
N LEU A 377 6.93 -14.05 6.37
CA LEU A 377 8.04 -13.11 6.60
C LEU A 377 9.36 -13.84 6.86
N GLY A 378 9.33 -14.91 7.67
CA GLY A 378 10.49 -15.78 7.89
C GLY A 378 10.99 -16.43 6.59
N LEU A 379 10.08 -16.89 5.73
CA LEU A 379 10.41 -17.44 4.41
C LEU A 379 11.01 -16.39 3.47
N VAL A 380 10.51 -15.15 3.49
CA VAL A 380 11.09 -14.03 2.72
C VAL A 380 12.51 -13.70 3.20
N LEU A 381 12.75 -13.68 4.51
CA LEU A 381 14.10 -13.49 5.07
C LEU A 381 15.05 -14.64 4.70
N SER A 382 14.54 -15.87 4.71
CA SER A 382 15.28 -17.04 4.24
C SER A 382 15.57 -16.96 2.74
N ALA A 383 14.61 -16.50 1.93
CA ALA A 383 14.77 -16.30 0.49
C ALA A 383 15.82 -15.23 0.16
N ASP A 384 15.92 -14.12 0.91
CA ASP A 384 17.01 -13.14 0.76
C ASP A 384 18.38 -13.81 0.96
N GLN A 385 18.54 -14.66 1.99
CA GLN A 385 19.81 -15.37 2.19
C GLN A 385 20.06 -16.43 1.11
N PHE A 386 19.03 -17.14 0.67
CA PHE A 386 19.14 -18.14 -0.40
C PHE A 386 19.58 -17.50 -1.72
N TRP A 387 18.93 -16.42 -2.16
CA TRP A 387 19.31 -15.72 -3.38
C TRP A 387 20.68 -15.05 -3.27
N ARG A 388 21.08 -14.64 -2.06
CA ARG A 388 22.44 -14.15 -1.81
C ARG A 388 23.47 -15.25 -2.00
N PHE A 389 23.17 -16.47 -1.57
CA PHE A 389 24.04 -17.63 -1.76
C PHE A 389 24.15 -17.98 -3.25
N ILE A 390 23.02 -18.07 -3.97
CA ILE A 390 22.96 -18.46 -5.39
C ILE A 390 23.59 -17.41 -6.32
N LEU A 391 23.23 -16.14 -6.16
CA LEU A 391 23.72 -15.06 -7.04
C LEU A 391 25.17 -14.64 -6.71
N GLY A 392 25.78 -15.26 -5.70
CA GLY A 392 27.10 -14.93 -5.20
C GLY A 392 27.15 -13.60 -4.44
N ALA A 393 28.10 -13.49 -3.50
CA ALA A 393 28.38 -12.24 -2.82
C ALA A 393 29.21 -11.32 -3.74
N ASN A 394 28.58 -10.64 -4.71
CA ASN A 394 29.22 -9.62 -5.53
C ASN A 394 28.48 -8.27 -5.46
N PRO A 395 29.19 -7.15 -5.67
CA PRO A 395 29.22 -6.05 -4.72
C PRO A 395 27.95 -5.18 -4.73
N LYS A 396 27.75 -4.54 -3.58
CA LYS A 396 26.77 -3.48 -3.26
C LYS A 396 26.38 -2.64 -4.50
N LEU A 397 25.09 -2.33 -4.63
CA LEU A 397 24.50 -1.49 -5.70
C LEU A 397 25.48 -0.48 -6.32
N PRO A 398 25.48 -0.31 -7.66
CA PRO A 398 26.29 0.67 -8.38
C PRO A 398 26.01 2.14 -7.99
N PHE A 399 24.98 2.39 -7.19
CA PHE A 399 24.58 3.71 -6.71
C PHE A 399 25.38 4.20 -5.51
N LEU A 400 26.14 3.34 -4.84
CA LEU A 400 27.10 3.80 -3.84
C LEU A 400 28.37 4.25 -4.56
N PRO A 401 28.76 5.53 -4.45
CA PRO A 401 30.00 6.00 -5.05
C PRO A 401 31.16 5.14 -4.53
N ARG A 402 31.77 4.38 -5.42
CA ARG A 402 33.04 3.71 -5.16
C ARG A 402 34.06 4.84 -5.07
N SER A 403 34.54 5.15 -3.87
CA SER A 403 35.78 5.92 -3.71
C SER A 403 36.91 5.06 -4.27
N THR A 404 37.09 5.16 -5.58
CA THR A 404 38.29 4.70 -6.28
C THR A 404 39.45 5.47 -5.69
N LYS A 405 40.37 4.76 -5.04
CA LYS A 405 41.65 5.32 -4.58
C LYS A 405 42.65 5.44 -5.75
N ALA A 406 42.18 5.58 -6.98
CA ALA A 406 43.00 5.85 -8.14
C ALA A 406 42.39 7.05 -8.88
N SER A 407 43.17 8.13 -8.98
CA SER A 407 42.80 9.51 -9.37
C SER A 407 42.12 10.34 -8.27
N SER A 408 42.91 10.68 -7.25
CA SER A 408 42.61 11.73 -6.27
C SER A 408 42.72 13.16 -6.85
N SER A 409 42.67 13.35 -8.17
CA SER A 409 42.67 14.68 -8.79
C SER A 409 41.40 15.01 -9.58
N ALA A 410 40.55 14.02 -9.90
CA ALA A 410 39.29 14.26 -10.63
C ALA A 410 38.05 14.23 -9.72
N SER A 411 38.01 13.37 -8.69
CA SER A 411 36.82 13.21 -7.82
C SER A 411 36.68 14.26 -6.71
N GLU A 412 37.78 14.86 -6.21
CA GLU A 412 37.70 15.98 -5.24
C GLU A 412 37.22 17.29 -5.89
N ASN A 413 37.34 17.40 -7.21
CA ASN A 413 36.87 18.56 -7.97
C ASN A 413 35.34 18.53 -8.24
N ASP A 414 34.71 17.35 -8.29
CA ASP A 414 33.25 17.22 -8.50
C ASP A 414 32.46 17.42 -7.19
N GLU A 415 33.07 17.11 -6.04
CA GLU A 415 32.43 17.26 -4.72
C GLU A 415 32.40 18.71 -4.20
N SER A 416 33.31 19.55 -4.69
CA SER A 416 33.54 20.92 -4.18
C SER A 416 32.96 22.03 -5.07
N ASN A 417 32.55 21.74 -6.32
CA ASN A 417 32.23 22.78 -7.30
C ASN A 417 30.88 22.65 -8.03
N HIS A 418 29.92 21.87 -7.53
CA HIS A 418 28.54 21.93 -8.03
C HIS A 418 27.86 23.24 -7.60
N ARG A 419 28.20 24.33 -8.30
CA ARG A 419 27.66 25.66 -8.07
C ARG A 419 26.70 26.02 -9.19
N ILE A 420 25.41 26.01 -8.89
CA ILE A 420 24.38 26.51 -9.81
C ILE A 420 24.64 28.01 -10.05
N PRO A 421 24.85 28.45 -11.31
CA PRO A 421 25.10 29.86 -11.61
C PRO A 421 23.95 30.76 -11.14
N ARG A 422 24.25 32.02 -10.78
CA ARG A 422 23.25 32.97 -10.25
C ARG A 422 22.04 33.15 -11.18
N ALA A 423 22.24 33.19 -12.50
CA ALA A 423 21.15 33.30 -13.47
C ALA A 423 20.16 32.12 -13.38
N TRP A 424 20.68 30.89 -13.22
CA TRP A 424 19.87 29.69 -13.07
C TRP A 424 19.08 29.66 -11.76
N ARG A 425 19.64 30.20 -10.69
CA ARG A 425 18.93 30.32 -9.40
C ARG A 425 17.67 31.19 -9.51
N ILE A 426 17.74 32.28 -10.25
CA ILE A 426 16.60 33.17 -10.49
C ILE A 426 15.52 32.44 -11.29
N VAL A 427 15.90 31.73 -12.36
CA VAL A 427 14.97 30.93 -13.17
C VAL A 427 14.27 29.86 -12.32
N LEU A 428 15.04 29.11 -11.53
CA LEU A 428 14.50 28.07 -10.64
C LEU A 428 13.58 28.63 -9.56
N LEU A 429 13.89 29.80 -9.00
CA LEU A 429 13.02 30.45 -8.02
C LEU A 429 11.69 30.88 -8.64
N ASN A 430 11.71 31.46 -9.84
CA ASN A 430 10.48 31.86 -10.55
C ASN A 430 9.60 30.64 -10.85
N ILE A 431 10.19 29.55 -11.36
CA ILE A 431 9.47 28.28 -11.57
C ILE A 431 8.95 27.72 -10.24
N GLY A 432 9.78 27.77 -9.19
CA GLY A 432 9.42 27.35 -7.83
C GLY A 432 8.20 28.10 -7.30
N LEU A 433 8.09 29.41 -7.54
CA LEU A 433 6.96 30.24 -7.11
C LEU A 433 5.64 29.88 -7.82
N CYS A 434 5.67 29.24 -8.99
CA CYS A 434 4.46 28.76 -9.66
C CYS A 434 3.77 27.63 -8.87
N PHE A 435 4.52 26.80 -8.14
CA PHE A 435 3.98 25.69 -7.36
C PHE A 435 3.01 26.13 -6.25
N PRO A 436 3.38 27.02 -5.30
CA PRO A 436 2.45 27.47 -4.27
C PRO A 436 1.26 28.26 -4.84
N LEU A 437 1.41 28.97 -5.96
CA LEU A 437 0.28 29.60 -6.65
C LEU A 437 -0.72 28.54 -7.14
N LEU A 438 -0.24 27.44 -7.70
CA LEU A 438 -1.08 26.29 -8.05
C LEU A 438 -1.68 25.62 -6.82
N ALA A 439 -1.00 25.56 -5.68
CA ALA A 439 -1.59 25.03 -4.44
C ALA A 439 -2.78 25.88 -3.97
N VAL A 440 -2.64 27.21 -4.01
CA VAL A 440 -3.75 28.12 -3.70
C VAL A 440 -4.90 27.91 -4.68
N ALA A 441 -4.60 27.83 -5.99
CA ALA A 441 -5.61 27.58 -7.00
C ALA A 441 -6.31 26.22 -6.82
N GLN A 442 -5.57 25.17 -6.44
CA GLN A 442 -6.13 23.86 -6.10
C GLN A 442 -7.14 23.97 -4.97
N VAL A 443 -6.80 24.66 -3.86
CA VAL A 443 -7.69 24.85 -2.71
C VAL A 443 -8.97 25.58 -3.10
N PHE A 444 -8.90 26.62 -3.93
CA PHE A 444 -10.10 27.32 -4.41
C PHE A 444 -10.92 26.51 -5.42
N ALA A 445 -10.29 25.63 -6.18
CA ALA A 445 -10.94 24.74 -7.12
C ALA A 445 -11.44 23.43 -6.48
N MET A 446 -11.28 23.23 -5.16
CA MET A 446 -11.69 22.00 -4.49
C MET A 446 -13.21 21.82 -4.51
N PRO A 447 -13.74 20.73 -5.13
CA PRO A 447 -15.12 20.33 -5.01
C PRO A 447 -15.39 19.76 -3.62
N GLY A 448 -15.86 20.61 -2.71
CA GLY A 448 -16.39 20.21 -1.41
C GLY A 448 -15.35 20.04 -0.30
N ALA A 449 -15.85 19.69 0.90
CA ALA A 449 -15.02 19.45 2.06
C ALA A 449 -14.19 18.17 1.88
N PRO A 450 -12.93 18.12 2.36
CA PRO A 450 -12.15 16.88 2.37
C PRO A 450 -12.92 15.80 3.16
N PRO A 451 -12.92 14.53 2.72
CA PRO A 451 -13.56 13.46 3.47
C PRO A 451 -12.92 13.44 4.86
N THR A 452 -13.74 13.70 5.87
CA THR A 452 -13.29 13.74 7.25
C THR A 452 -12.74 12.37 7.61
N VAL A 453 -11.57 12.33 8.24
CA VAL A 453 -10.96 11.09 8.80
C VAL A 453 -11.95 10.37 9.75
N ALA A 454 -12.95 11.09 10.26
CA ALA A 454 -14.09 10.53 10.95
C ALA A 454 -14.78 9.42 10.14
N HIS A 455 -15.06 9.58 8.84
CA HIS A 455 -15.69 8.53 8.02
C HIS A 455 -14.85 7.25 7.84
N LEU A 456 -13.54 7.29 8.12
CA LEU A 456 -12.69 6.08 8.14
C LEU A 456 -12.91 5.22 9.39
N PHE A 457 -13.54 5.78 10.43
CA PHE A 457 -13.76 5.15 11.73
C PHE A 457 -15.18 5.33 12.29
N ASP A 458 -16.03 6.13 11.65
CA ASP A 458 -17.42 6.36 12.03
C ASP A 458 -18.31 5.28 11.46
N ASP A 459 -19.13 4.74 12.35
CA ASP A 459 -19.98 3.60 12.14
C ASP A 459 -20.79 3.71 10.84
N SER A 460 -20.56 2.71 9.99
CA SER A 460 -21.43 2.23 8.93
C SER A 460 -22.90 2.54 9.22
N LEU A 461 -23.62 3.04 8.23
CA LEU A 461 -25.08 3.04 8.22
C LEU A 461 -25.60 1.78 8.92
N SER A 462 -26.16 1.93 10.11
CA SER A 462 -26.67 0.83 10.92
C SER A 462 -28.19 0.84 10.82
N LEU A 463 -28.72 0.04 9.91
CA LEU A 463 -30.16 -0.20 9.83
C LEU A 463 -30.57 -1.27 10.85
N PRO A 464 -31.80 -1.17 11.40
CA PRO A 464 -32.34 -2.22 12.24
C PRO A 464 -32.51 -3.52 11.45
N ASP A 465 -32.61 -4.61 12.18
CA ASP A 465 -33.11 -5.87 11.64
C ASP A 465 -34.60 -5.69 11.34
N PHE A 466 -34.99 -5.74 10.06
CA PHE A 466 -36.38 -5.61 9.64
C PHE A 466 -37.19 -6.90 9.87
N GLY A 467 -36.50 -8.00 10.16
CA GLY A 467 -37.09 -9.28 10.44
C GLY A 467 -37.68 -9.98 9.21
N PRO A 468 -38.18 -11.21 9.41
CA PRO A 468 -38.80 -11.96 8.34
C PRO A 468 -40.02 -11.22 7.78
N ASP A 469 -40.87 -10.64 8.60
CA ASP A 469 -42.18 -10.09 8.19
C ASP A 469 -42.11 -8.83 7.31
N ALA A 470 -40.92 -8.24 7.12
CA ALA A 470 -40.71 -7.14 6.18
C ALA A 470 -40.87 -7.56 4.70
N ALA A 471 -40.84 -8.85 4.40
CA ALA A 471 -41.20 -9.37 3.07
C ALA A 471 -42.44 -10.27 3.18
N PRO A 472 -43.27 -10.41 2.12
CA PRO A 472 -44.47 -11.24 2.18
C PRO A 472 -44.12 -12.73 2.36
N GLU A 473 -44.88 -13.47 3.18
CA GLU A 473 -44.68 -14.92 3.35
C GLU A 473 -44.93 -15.69 2.04
N GLN A 474 -45.90 -15.24 1.25
CA GLN A 474 -46.23 -15.80 -0.05
C GLN A 474 -46.54 -14.70 -1.06
N PHE A 475 -46.03 -14.83 -2.27
CA PHE A 475 -46.31 -13.92 -3.38
C PHE A 475 -46.41 -14.72 -4.68
N GLY A 476 -47.59 -14.74 -5.30
CA GLY A 476 -47.84 -15.62 -6.46
C GLY A 476 -47.56 -17.09 -6.12
N GLY A 477 -46.78 -17.77 -6.97
CA GLY A 477 -46.34 -19.13 -6.73
C GLY A 477 -45.16 -19.26 -5.74
N PHE A 478 -44.54 -18.15 -5.32
CA PHE A 478 -43.36 -18.15 -4.48
C PHE A 478 -43.73 -18.11 -2.99
N ARG A 479 -43.18 -19.04 -2.21
CA ARG A 479 -43.32 -19.07 -0.75
C ARG A 479 -41.97 -18.87 -0.08
N ARG A 480 -41.89 -17.93 0.86
CA ARG A 480 -40.71 -17.73 1.70
C ARG A 480 -40.50 -18.94 2.59
N PHE A 481 -39.28 -19.43 2.65
CA PHE A 481 -38.92 -20.53 3.54
C PHE A 481 -37.73 -20.20 4.46
N ASP A 482 -37.00 -19.10 4.19
CA ASP A 482 -35.85 -18.71 5.00
C ASP A 482 -35.69 -17.19 5.10
N TYR A 483 -35.06 -16.75 6.18
CA TYR A 483 -34.65 -15.37 6.44
C TYR A 483 -33.32 -15.37 7.19
N GLU A 484 -32.34 -14.64 6.68
CA GLU A 484 -31.04 -14.53 7.31
C GLU A 484 -30.52 -13.10 7.27
N ARG A 485 -29.91 -12.67 8.37
CA ARG A 485 -29.09 -11.46 8.43
C ARG A 485 -27.62 -11.85 8.41
N ILE A 486 -26.90 -11.32 7.43
CA ILE A 486 -25.50 -11.61 7.18
C ILE A 486 -24.68 -10.35 7.45
N ARG A 487 -23.62 -10.49 8.24
CA ARG A 487 -22.61 -9.45 8.46
C ARG A 487 -21.28 -9.91 7.87
N ARG A 488 -20.76 -9.15 6.92
CA ARG A 488 -19.51 -9.40 6.19
C ARG A 488 -18.41 -8.44 6.65
N VAL A 489 -17.19 -8.62 6.13
CA VAL A 489 -16.09 -7.71 6.42
C VAL A 489 -16.31 -6.33 5.77
N PRO A 490 -15.77 -5.23 6.34
CA PRO A 490 -15.83 -3.92 5.70
C PRO A 490 -15.23 -3.93 4.29
N GLY A 491 -15.94 -3.38 3.32
CA GLY A 491 -15.53 -3.35 1.91
C GLY A 491 -15.87 -4.63 1.11
N ASP A 492 -16.71 -5.52 1.65
CA ASP A 492 -17.23 -6.67 0.89
C ASP A 492 -18.01 -6.20 -0.37
N PRO A 493 -17.84 -6.86 -1.53
CA PRO A 493 -18.54 -6.48 -2.75
C PRO A 493 -20.08 -6.51 -2.64
N PHE A 494 -20.64 -7.35 -1.77
CA PHE A 494 -22.08 -7.43 -1.49
C PHE A 494 -22.51 -6.58 -0.29
N GLY A 495 -21.69 -5.62 0.14
CA GLY A 495 -21.97 -4.79 1.31
C GLY A 495 -21.66 -5.50 2.63
N GLN A 496 -21.31 -4.70 3.63
CA GLN A 496 -20.93 -5.18 4.97
C GLN A 496 -22.10 -5.81 5.73
N GLU A 497 -23.32 -5.33 5.50
CA GLU A 497 -24.54 -5.81 6.14
C GLU A 497 -25.53 -6.20 5.04
N SER A 498 -26.18 -7.34 5.22
CA SER A 498 -27.18 -7.87 4.29
C SER A 498 -28.32 -8.51 5.05
N GLN A 499 -29.56 -8.25 4.65
CA GLN A 499 -30.72 -9.01 5.11
C GLN A 499 -31.36 -9.68 3.91
N GLN A 500 -31.58 -10.98 4.00
CA GLN A 500 -31.96 -11.83 2.87
C GLN A 500 -33.24 -12.60 3.15
N TRP A 501 -34.17 -12.58 2.20
CA TRP A 501 -35.40 -13.36 2.23
C TRP A 501 -35.39 -14.36 1.07
N VAL A 502 -35.51 -15.66 1.38
CA VAL A 502 -35.40 -16.73 0.40
C VAL A 502 -36.75 -17.38 0.14
N TYR A 503 -37.11 -17.44 -1.14
CA TYR A 503 -38.36 -17.94 -1.68
C TYR A 503 -38.13 -19.19 -2.51
N SER A 504 -39.09 -20.10 -2.47
CA SER A 504 -39.14 -21.30 -3.32
C SER A 504 -40.46 -21.34 -4.09
N HIS A 505 -40.38 -21.83 -5.32
CA HIS A 505 -41.52 -22.10 -6.18
C HIS A 505 -41.69 -23.63 -6.34
N PRO A 506 -42.91 -24.15 -6.52
CA PRO A 506 -43.16 -25.61 -6.63
C PRO A 506 -42.41 -26.34 -7.75
N ASP A 507 -41.95 -25.63 -8.78
CA ASP A 507 -41.18 -26.20 -9.88
C ASP A 507 -39.67 -26.30 -9.61
N GLY A 508 -39.23 -25.91 -8.41
CA GLY A 508 -37.83 -25.89 -7.99
C GLY A 508 -37.12 -24.56 -8.22
N THR A 509 -37.77 -23.56 -8.82
CA THR A 509 -37.21 -22.20 -8.93
C THR A 509 -37.04 -21.59 -7.55
N GLN A 510 -35.89 -20.96 -7.30
CA GLN A 510 -35.62 -20.24 -6.06
C GLN A 510 -35.42 -18.75 -6.35
N ALA A 511 -35.83 -17.90 -5.43
CA ALA A 511 -35.59 -16.46 -5.51
C ALA A 511 -35.11 -15.93 -4.16
N MET A 512 -34.03 -15.14 -4.17
CA MET A 512 -33.47 -14.51 -2.98
C MET A 512 -33.57 -13.00 -3.16
N ILE A 513 -34.22 -12.32 -2.23
CA ILE A 513 -34.26 -10.86 -2.18
C ILE A 513 -33.31 -10.42 -1.08
N SER A 514 -32.48 -9.42 -1.34
CA SER A 514 -31.62 -8.83 -0.32
C SER A 514 -31.61 -7.32 -0.33
N ILE A 515 -31.34 -6.78 0.86
CA ILE A 515 -30.96 -5.39 1.08
C ILE A 515 -29.52 -5.38 1.58
N ASP A 516 -28.64 -4.66 0.89
CA ASP A 516 -27.20 -4.70 1.08
C ASP A 516 -26.66 -3.28 1.31
N PHE A 517 -25.83 -3.08 2.34
CA PHE A 517 -25.32 -1.76 2.75
C PHE A 517 -24.06 -1.87 3.64
N PRO A 518 -23.32 -0.77 3.89
CA PRO A 518 -23.35 0.51 3.19
C PRO A 518 -22.55 0.46 1.88
N TYR A 519 -22.98 1.23 0.89
CA TYR A 519 -22.18 1.55 -0.29
C TYR A 519 -21.84 3.05 -0.33
N GLU A 520 -20.62 3.40 -0.74
CA GLU A 520 -20.17 4.79 -0.89
C GLU A 520 -20.59 5.43 -2.24
N GLY A 521 -21.08 4.62 -3.16
CA GLY A 521 -21.55 5.02 -4.48
C GLY A 521 -22.62 4.06 -5.01
N VAL A 522 -23.23 4.38 -6.15
CA VAL A 522 -24.14 3.46 -6.81
C VAL A 522 -23.35 2.25 -7.29
N HIS A 523 -23.74 1.07 -6.82
CA HIS A 523 -23.01 -0.17 -7.01
C HIS A 523 -23.60 -0.99 -8.17
N ASP A 524 -22.72 -1.63 -8.95
CA ASP A 524 -23.12 -2.50 -10.07
C ASP A 524 -23.18 -3.96 -9.60
N ALA A 525 -24.40 -4.44 -9.34
CA ALA A 525 -24.66 -5.80 -8.90
C ALA A 525 -24.06 -6.85 -9.86
N CYS A 526 -24.05 -6.57 -11.17
CA CYS A 526 -23.58 -7.51 -12.19
C CYS A 526 -22.10 -7.85 -12.00
N GLU A 527 -21.28 -6.88 -11.58
CA GLU A 527 -19.86 -7.09 -11.30
C GLU A 527 -19.67 -8.08 -10.16
N CYS A 528 -20.45 -7.96 -9.08
CA CYS A 528 -20.39 -8.86 -7.94
C CYS A 528 -20.85 -10.28 -8.27
N TYR A 529 -21.93 -10.42 -9.05
CA TYR A 529 -22.40 -11.73 -9.48
C TYR A 529 -21.41 -12.42 -10.44
N THR A 530 -20.73 -11.65 -11.30
CA THR A 530 -19.64 -12.18 -12.14
C THR A 530 -18.48 -12.69 -11.29
N GLN A 531 -18.14 -12.00 -10.20
CA GLN A 531 -17.07 -12.42 -9.27
C GLN A 531 -17.40 -13.71 -8.49
N VAL A 532 -18.68 -14.11 -8.42
CA VAL A 532 -19.12 -15.39 -7.85
C VAL A 532 -19.55 -16.40 -8.93
N GLY A 533 -19.11 -16.19 -10.18
CA GLY A 533 -19.15 -17.19 -11.24
C GLY A 533 -20.45 -17.25 -12.03
N TRP A 534 -21.15 -16.12 -12.16
CA TRP A 534 -22.25 -15.95 -13.11
C TRP A 534 -21.73 -15.37 -14.43
N ASP A 535 -22.13 -15.99 -15.54
CA ASP A 535 -21.88 -15.46 -16.89
C ASP A 535 -23.10 -14.65 -17.35
N ILE A 536 -22.94 -13.34 -17.50
CA ILE A 536 -24.00 -12.43 -17.93
C ILE A 536 -24.06 -12.43 -19.46
N TYR A 537 -25.24 -12.72 -20.02
CA TYR A 537 -25.46 -12.75 -21.48
C TYR A 537 -26.48 -11.73 -21.97
N GLU A 538 -27.28 -11.15 -21.07
CA GLU A 538 -28.21 -10.06 -21.37
C GLU A 538 -28.29 -9.11 -20.18
N GLN A 539 -28.28 -7.81 -20.44
CA GLN A 539 -28.46 -6.79 -19.40
C GLN A 539 -29.16 -5.55 -19.96
N SER A 540 -30.02 -4.93 -19.17
CA SER A 540 -30.77 -3.73 -19.56
C SER A 540 -31.15 -2.89 -18.35
N ILE A 541 -31.36 -1.60 -18.57
CA ILE A 541 -31.98 -0.71 -17.57
C ILE A 541 -33.42 -0.48 -18.00
N GLN A 542 -34.36 -0.78 -17.12
CA GLN A 542 -35.77 -0.48 -17.31
C GLN A 542 -36.14 0.78 -16.53
N THR A 543 -36.64 1.81 -17.22
CA THR A 543 -37.10 3.04 -16.58
C THR A 543 -38.46 2.84 -15.91
N ALA A 544 -38.83 3.75 -15.00
CA ALA A 544 -40.13 3.69 -14.35
C ALA A 544 -41.31 3.70 -15.35
N GLU A 545 -41.18 4.42 -16.48
CA GLU A 545 -42.18 4.42 -17.55
C GLU A 545 -42.28 3.07 -18.26
N GLN A 546 -41.15 2.45 -18.57
CA GLN A 546 -41.10 1.13 -19.21
C GLN A 546 -41.69 0.05 -18.29
N LEU A 547 -41.35 0.11 -17.00
CA LEU A 547 -41.92 -0.78 -15.98
C LEU A 547 -43.42 -0.59 -15.87
N SER A 548 -43.92 0.65 -15.84
CA SER A 548 -45.36 0.94 -15.76
C SER A 548 -46.16 0.41 -16.95
N GLY A 549 -45.50 0.16 -18.09
CA GLY A 549 -46.09 -0.47 -19.26
C GLY A 549 -46.25 -1.99 -19.16
N ILE A 550 -45.67 -2.64 -18.15
CA ILE A 550 -45.81 -4.07 -17.90
C ILE A 550 -47.18 -4.33 -17.26
N GLY A 551 -48.08 -4.97 -18.00
CA GLY A 551 -49.40 -5.34 -17.50
C GLY A 551 -49.32 -6.30 -16.31
N GLY A 552 -50.14 -6.07 -15.28
CA GLY A 552 -50.20 -6.92 -14.09
C GLY A 552 -49.27 -6.52 -12.94
N LEU A 553 -48.69 -5.32 -12.96
CA LEU A 553 -47.97 -4.79 -11.81
C LEU A 553 -48.91 -4.45 -10.64
N SER A 554 -48.56 -4.89 -9.43
CA SER A 554 -49.33 -4.61 -8.21
C SER A 554 -49.05 -3.23 -7.61
N ILE A 555 -47.96 -2.58 -8.03
CA ILE A 555 -47.52 -1.28 -7.53
C ILE A 555 -47.06 -0.36 -8.66
N VAL A 556 -47.06 0.95 -8.41
CA VAL A 556 -46.45 1.95 -9.31
C VAL A 556 -44.93 1.92 -9.10
N PRO A 557 -44.12 1.69 -10.14
CA PRO A 557 -42.66 1.72 -10.03
C PRO A 557 -42.15 3.06 -9.53
N ASP A 558 -41.33 3.02 -8.48
CA ASP A 558 -40.80 4.18 -7.75
C ASP A 558 -39.40 4.61 -8.21
N GLY A 559 -38.94 4.08 -9.35
CA GLY A 559 -37.64 4.35 -9.93
C GLY A 559 -37.15 3.25 -10.89
N PRO A 560 -36.00 3.46 -11.54
CA PRO A 560 -35.45 2.51 -12.51
C PRO A 560 -35.08 1.17 -11.86
N MET A 561 -34.93 0.14 -12.68
CA MET A 561 -34.48 -1.19 -12.30
C MET A 561 -33.47 -1.72 -13.31
N GLY A 562 -32.33 -2.21 -12.83
CA GLY A 562 -31.40 -2.99 -13.62
C GLY A 562 -31.90 -4.42 -13.73
N LEU A 563 -31.86 -5.00 -14.93
CA LEU A 563 -32.18 -6.39 -15.20
C LEU A 563 -30.99 -7.03 -15.89
N ALA A 564 -30.53 -8.17 -15.37
CA ALA A 564 -29.54 -9.01 -16.03
C ALA A 564 -29.99 -10.47 -16.06
N ARG A 565 -29.82 -11.11 -17.22
CA ARG A 565 -29.93 -12.56 -17.35
C ARG A 565 -28.54 -13.16 -17.42
N MET A 566 -28.39 -14.23 -16.68
CA MET A 566 -27.10 -14.85 -16.45
C MET A 566 -27.23 -16.36 -16.37
N ARG A 567 -26.11 -17.04 -16.55
CA ARG A 567 -26.05 -18.50 -16.50
C ARG A 567 -24.92 -18.93 -15.59
N GLN A 568 -25.11 -20.04 -14.91
CA GLN A 568 -24.08 -20.70 -14.14
C GLN A 568 -24.18 -22.21 -14.37
N THR A 569 -23.04 -22.87 -14.57
CA THR A 569 -22.95 -24.25 -15.10
C THR A 569 -23.81 -25.28 -14.36
N LEU A 570 -24.05 -25.07 -13.07
CA LEU A 570 -24.79 -26.01 -12.20
C LEU A 570 -26.11 -25.43 -11.65
N ASP A 571 -26.22 -24.10 -11.56
CA ASP A 571 -27.43 -23.44 -11.04
C ASP A 571 -28.43 -23.10 -12.17
N GLY A 572 -28.04 -23.30 -13.44
CA GLY A 572 -28.89 -23.09 -14.61
C GLY A 572 -28.97 -21.62 -15.02
N GLU A 573 -30.18 -21.14 -15.28
CA GLU A 573 -30.45 -19.75 -15.61
C GLU A 573 -30.71 -18.92 -14.35
N GLY A 574 -30.18 -17.70 -14.35
CA GLY A 574 -30.35 -16.72 -13.29
C GLY A 574 -30.97 -15.44 -13.82
N LEU A 575 -31.84 -14.83 -13.02
CA LEU A 575 -32.38 -13.50 -13.23
C LEU A 575 -31.93 -12.61 -12.06
N LEU A 576 -31.23 -11.53 -12.38
CA LEU A 576 -30.83 -10.49 -11.42
C LEU A 576 -31.64 -9.23 -11.67
N LEU A 577 -32.33 -8.75 -10.64
CA LEU A 577 -32.96 -7.45 -10.60
C LEU A 577 -32.27 -6.62 -9.52
N SER A 578 -31.91 -5.36 -9.81
CA SER A 578 -31.19 -4.54 -8.83
C SER A 578 -31.44 -3.04 -8.98
N SER A 579 -31.40 -2.32 -7.87
CA SER A 579 -31.39 -0.85 -7.82
C SER A 579 -30.81 -0.36 -6.50
N CYS A 580 -30.19 0.81 -6.50
CA CYS A 580 -29.72 1.49 -5.29
C CYS A 580 -30.65 2.64 -4.92
N SER A 581 -30.81 2.90 -3.63
CA SER A 581 -31.41 4.12 -3.09
C SER A 581 -30.40 4.88 -2.26
N ASP A 582 -30.45 6.21 -2.32
CA ASP A 582 -29.82 7.04 -1.30
C ASP A 582 -30.72 7.14 -0.05
N MET A 583 -30.24 7.91 0.94
CA MET A 583 -30.92 8.15 2.21
C MET A 583 -32.05 9.19 2.14
N GLU A 584 -32.29 9.75 0.95
CA GLU A 584 -33.38 10.68 0.65
C GLU A 584 -34.52 9.97 -0.12
N GLY A 585 -34.29 8.72 -0.55
CA GLY A 585 -35.26 7.87 -1.23
C GLY A 585 -35.18 7.91 -2.75
N ASN A 586 -34.18 8.58 -3.31
CA ASN A 586 -33.93 8.65 -4.74
C ASN A 586 -33.32 7.33 -5.22
N VAL A 587 -33.92 6.74 -6.25
CA VAL A 587 -33.53 5.43 -6.79
C VAL A 587 -32.66 5.61 -8.04
N ALA A 588 -31.53 4.90 -8.09
CA ALA A 588 -30.60 4.88 -9.20
C ALA A 588 -30.16 3.45 -9.55
N VAL A 589 -29.71 3.27 -10.80
CA VAL A 589 -29.16 2.00 -11.30
C VAL A 589 -27.88 2.32 -12.07
N VAL A 590 -26.84 1.50 -11.87
CA VAL A 590 -25.60 1.56 -12.65
C VAL A 590 -25.32 0.16 -13.19
N LEU A 591 -25.13 0.08 -14.51
CA LEU A 591 -24.60 -1.08 -15.21
C LEU A 591 -23.35 -0.63 -15.96
N LYS A 592 -22.16 -0.92 -15.41
CA LYS A 592 -20.86 -0.45 -15.90
C LYS A 592 -20.59 -0.89 -17.34
N GLU A 593 -21.13 -2.03 -17.75
CA GLU A 593 -20.97 -2.55 -19.10
C GLU A 593 -21.85 -1.83 -20.14
N LEU A 594 -23.07 -1.42 -19.77
CA LEU A 594 -23.89 -0.51 -20.60
C LEU A 594 -23.33 0.92 -20.61
N LEU A 595 -22.54 1.27 -19.60
CA LEU A 595 -21.74 2.50 -19.53
C LEU A 595 -20.42 2.38 -20.31
N GLN A 596 -20.07 1.23 -20.91
CA GLN A 596 -18.84 1.07 -21.70
C GLN A 596 -18.89 1.90 -22.97
N ARG A 597 -18.53 3.16 -22.79
CA ARG A 597 -18.08 4.10 -23.78
C ARG A 597 -16.89 3.53 -24.58
N ASN A 598 -16.66 4.09 -25.78
CA ASN A 598 -15.55 3.70 -26.66
C ASN A 598 -14.21 3.72 -25.89
N ALA A 599 -13.21 2.93 -26.32
CA ALA A 599 -11.92 2.83 -25.62
C ALA A 599 -11.27 4.20 -25.29
N GLY A 600 -11.49 5.22 -26.15
CA GLY A 600 -11.03 6.60 -25.90
C GLY A 600 -11.76 7.34 -24.78
N GLU A 601 -13.03 7.02 -24.53
CA GLU A 601 -13.83 7.63 -23.46
C GLU A 601 -13.61 6.92 -22.12
N ARG A 602 -13.29 5.61 -22.13
CA ARG A 602 -12.69 4.92 -20.97
C ARG A 602 -11.35 5.52 -20.60
N LEU A 603 -10.54 5.90 -21.61
CA LEU A 603 -9.30 6.63 -21.40
C LEU A 603 -9.57 8.01 -20.79
N ALA A 604 -10.56 8.75 -21.31
CA ALA A 604 -10.92 10.08 -20.81
C ALA A 604 -11.49 10.06 -19.39
N ALA A 605 -12.31 9.06 -19.03
CA ALA A 605 -12.82 8.86 -17.67
C ALA A 605 -11.74 8.38 -16.69
N ARG A 606 -10.72 7.66 -17.17
CA ARG A 606 -9.62 7.14 -16.31
C ARG A 606 -8.45 8.10 -16.16
N PHE A 607 -8.21 9.00 -17.12
CA PHE A 607 -7.30 10.15 -16.95
C PHE A 607 -7.99 11.30 -16.23
N GLY A 608 -9.29 11.46 -16.48
CA GLY A 608 -10.31 12.22 -15.76
C GLY A 608 -10.43 11.85 -14.29
N GLY A 609 -9.48 12.22 -13.44
CA GLY A 609 -9.60 11.98 -12.00
C GLY A 609 -10.72 12.78 -11.30
N GLY A 610 -11.76 13.18 -12.03
CA GLY A 610 -12.96 13.76 -11.44
C GLY A 610 -13.60 12.77 -10.49
N THR A 611 -13.93 13.29 -9.30
CA THR A 611 -15.05 12.80 -8.49
C THR A 611 -16.13 12.24 -9.39
N ASP A 612 -16.52 11.00 -9.11
CA ASP A 612 -17.56 10.22 -9.80
C ASP A 612 -18.97 10.80 -9.50
N ARG A 613 -19.14 12.11 -9.73
CA ARG A 613 -20.41 12.83 -9.58
C ARG A 613 -21.20 12.93 -10.88
N ASP A 614 -20.55 12.76 -12.04
CA ASP A 614 -21.16 12.98 -13.34
C ASP A 614 -21.21 11.75 -14.27
N THR A 615 -20.73 10.57 -13.83
CA THR A 615 -20.76 9.33 -14.64
C THR A 615 -21.96 8.44 -14.37
N ILE A 616 -22.99 8.97 -13.72
CA ILE A 616 -24.26 8.28 -13.56
C ILE A 616 -25.10 8.48 -14.83
N ALA A 617 -24.79 7.75 -15.90
CA ALA A 617 -25.76 7.65 -16.99
C ALA A 617 -26.94 6.81 -16.46
N SER A 618 -28.09 7.49 -16.34
CA SER A 618 -29.32 7.15 -15.61
C SER A 618 -29.39 7.44 -14.10
N ALA A 619 -28.62 8.42 -13.60
CA ALA A 619 -28.93 9.07 -12.32
C ALA A 619 -30.22 9.85 -12.41
N GLY A 620 -31.10 9.68 -11.44
CA GLY A 620 -31.76 10.85 -10.89
C GLY A 620 -30.68 11.81 -10.38
N GLN A 621 -30.58 13.00 -10.96
CA GLN A 621 -29.74 14.08 -10.45
C GLN A 621 -30.09 14.30 -8.97
N GLY A 622 -29.13 14.14 -8.06
CA GLY A 622 -29.33 14.50 -6.64
C GLY A 622 -28.87 13.49 -5.58
N THR A 623 -28.41 12.29 -5.95
CA THR A 623 -28.10 11.26 -4.95
C THR A 623 -26.83 11.52 -4.14
N ALA A 624 -26.89 11.35 -2.81
CA ALA A 624 -25.76 11.49 -1.90
C ALA A 624 -25.51 10.21 -1.07
N PRO A 625 -24.26 9.77 -0.87
CA PRO A 625 -23.94 8.62 -0.04
C PRO A 625 -24.30 8.85 1.44
N PRO A 626 -24.54 7.78 2.23
CA PRO A 626 -24.40 6.36 1.88
C PRO A 626 -25.58 5.81 1.06
N PHE A 627 -25.35 4.73 0.32
CA PHE A 627 -26.34 4.05 -0.50
C PHE A 627 -26.73 2.68 0.08
N VAL A 628 -27.97 2.30 -0.19
CA VAL A 628 -28.55 0.99 0.11
C VAL A 628 -28.94 0.32 -1.19
N GLN A 629 -28.49 -0.90 -1.41
CA GLN A 629 -28.80 -1.67 -2.61
C GLN A 629 -29.91 -2.66 -2.32
N PHE A 630 -30.90 -2.70 -3.22
CA PHE A 630 -31.95 -3.70 -3.26
C PHE A 630 -31.67 -4.62 -4.45
N GLN A 631 -31.74 -5.93 -4.23
CA GLN A 631 -31.54 -6.89 -5.30
C GLN A 631 -32.41 -8.14 -5.14
N LEU A 632 -32.77 -8.75 -6.26
CA LEU A 632 -33.40 -10.07 -6.35
C LEU A 632 -32.59 -10.95 -7.29
N LEU A 633 -32.16 -12.10 -6.79
CA LEU A 633 -31.52 -13.17 -7.53
C LEU A 633 -32.49 -14.36 -7.61
N ALA A 634 -33.02 -14.66 -8.79
CA ALA A 634 -33.75 -15.90 -9.03
C ALA A 634 -32.87 -16.90 -9.78
N LYS A 635 -33.03 -18.19 -9.48
CA LYS A 635 -32.30 -19.31 -10.09
C LYS A 635 -33.28 -20.40 -10.52
N SER A 636 -33.12 -20.90 -11.74
CA SER A 636 -33.91 -22.01 -12.27
C SER A 636 -33.06 -22.92 -13.16
N ALA A 637 -33.14 -24.23 -12.92
CA ALA A 637 -32.49 -25.23 -13.76
C ALA A 637 -33.09 -25.29 -15.18
N ASN A 638 -34.37 -24.93 -15.33
CA ASN A 638 -35.15 -25.09 -16.57
C ASN A 638 -35.47 -23.74 -17.26
N GLY A 639 -34.86 -22.64 -16.80
CA GLY A 639 -35.20 -21.29 -17.25
C GLY A 639 -36.47 -20.74 -16.59
N PHE A 640 -36.89 -19.54 -17.02
CA PHE A 640 -38.05 -18.84 -16.45
C PHE A 640 -39.16 -18.69 -17.49
N SER A 641 -40.39 -19.05 -17.11
CA SER A 641 -41.58 -18.74 -17.91
C SER A 641 -41.90 -17.23 -17.85
N GLU A 642 -42.64 -16.71 -18.84
CA GLU A 642 -43.08 -15.31 -18.84
C GLU A 642 -43.88 -14.93 -17.59
N GLN A 643 -44.73 -15.85 -17.11
CA GLN A 643 -45.49 -15.65 -15.87
C GLN A 643 -44.56 -15.52 -14.66
N GLN A 644 -43.54 -16.39 -14.54
CA GLN A 644 -42.58 -16.31 -13.44
C GLN A 644 -41.75 -15.03 -13.50
N LEU A 645 -41.33 -14.59 -14.68
CA LEU A 645 -40.62 -13.32 -14.84
C LEU A 645 -41.48 -12.14 -14.35
N ALA A 646 -42.78 -12.15 -14.67
CA ALA A 646 -43.71 -11.13 -14.20
C ALA A 646 -43.94 -11.20 -12.68
N GLU A 647 -44.06 -12.41 -12.11
CA GLU A 647 -44.20 -12.62 -10.67
C GLU A 647 -42.96 -12.16 -9.90
N LEU A 648 -41.75 -12.50 -10.37
CA LEU A 648 -40.48 -12.09 -9.78
C LEU A 648 -40.27 -10.58 -9.85
N THR A 649 -40.61 -9.95 -10.98
CA THR A 649 -40.52 -8.49 -11.14
C THR A 649 -41.48 -7.79 -10.18
N ASN A 650 -42.71 -8.28 -10.05
CA ASN A 650 -43.69 -7.77 -9.10
C ASN A 650 -43.25 -7.93 -7.64
N LEU A 651 -42.73 -9.11 -7.30
CA LEU A 651 -42.21 -9.42 -5.98
C LEU A 651 -41.07 -8.45 -5.61
N TYR A 652 -40.10 -8.28 -6.52
CA TYR A 652 -38.99 -7.35 -6.33
C TYR A 652 -39.47 -5.92 -6.10
N LEU A 653 -40.33 -5.39 -6.99
CA LEU A 653 -40.81 -4.01 -6.89
C LEU A 653 -41.60 -3.78 -5.59
N THR A 654 -42.46 -4.73 -5.22
CA THR A 654 -43.26 -4.66 -3.98
C THR A 654 -42.37 -4.63 -2.74
N VAL A 655 -41.41 -5.54 -2.65
CA VAL A 655 -40.49 -5.62 -1.50
C VAL A 655 -39.55 -4.42 -1.46
N ARG A 656 -39.03 -3.97 -2.62
CA ARG A 656 -38.21 -2.76 -2.71
C ARG A 656 -38.94 -1.54 -2.17
N ALA A 657 -40.18 -1.30 -2.61
CA ALA A 657 -40.95 -0.14 -2.19
C ALA A 657 -41.19 -0.16 -0.66
N HIS A 658 -41.50 -1.33 -0.10
CA HIS A 658 -41.68 -1.49 1.33
C HIS A 658 -40.38 -1.29 2.12
N LEU A 659 -39.31 -2.01 1.78
CA LEU A 659 -38.02 -1.90 2.48
C LEU A 659 -37.43 -0.49 2.38
N LYS A 660 -37.56 0.18 1.23
CA LYS A 660 -37.15 1.59 1.08
C LYS A 660 -37.89 2.48 2.08
N SER A 661 -39.19 2.26 2.27
CA SER A 661 -39.98 3.04 3.24
C SER A 661 -39.54 2.81 4.69
N GLU A 662 -39.16 1.57 5.03
CA GLU A 662 -38.62 1.23 6.35
C GLU A 662 -37.23 1.85 6.57
N VAL A 663 -36.35 1.79 5.57
CA VAL A 663 -35.03 2.47 5.59
C VAL A 663 -35.20 3.96 5.85
N LEU A 664 -36.07 4.64 5.10
CA LEU A 664 -36.33 6.07 5.28
C LEU A 664 -36.88 6.37 6.68
N ARG A 665 -37.77 5.53 7.20
CA ARG A 665 -38.29 5.66 8.56
C ARG A 665 -37.16 5.54 9.60
N SER A 666 -36.32 4.51 9.50
CA SER A 666 -35.19 4.32 10.42
C SER A 666 -34.18 5.48 10.37
N VAL A 667 -33.91 6.03 9.18
CA VAL A 667 -33.03 7.19 9.02
C VAL A 667 -33.63 8.45 9.65
N LEU A 668 -34.94 8.65 9.52
CA LEU A 668 -35.64 9.76 10.16
C LEU A 668 -35.68 9.63 11.67
N GLU A 669 -35.92 8.42 12.19
CA GLU A 669 -35.89 8.12 13.63
C GLU A 669 -34.51 8.31 14.23
N ALA A 670 -33.44 7.91 13.53
CA ALA A 670 -32.06 8.12 14.00
C ALA A 670 -31.62 9.59 14.02
N LYS A 671 -32.30 10.46 13.26
CA LYS A 671 -32.04 11.91 13.22
C LYS A 671 -32.79 12.68 14.31
N GLN A 672 -33.82 12.10 14.92
CA GLN A 672 -34.61 12.68 16.01
C GLN A 672 -33.97 12.32 17.36
#